data_AF-A0A8H3BBV5-F1
#
_entry.id   AF-A0A8H3BBV5-F1
#
_cell.length_a   1.000
_cell.length_b   1.000
_cell.length_c   1.000
_cell.angle_alpha   90.00
_cell.angle_beta   90.00
_cell.angle_gamma   90.00
#
_symmetry.space_group_name_H-M   'P 1'
#
loop_
_entity.id
_entity.type
_entity.pdbx_description
1 polymer ?
#
loop_
_entity_poly.entity_id
_entity_poly.type
_entity_poly.pdbx_seq_one_letter_code
_entity_poly.pdbx_strand_id
1 'polypeptide(L)'
;MASGPPSRLYAWVFLARKYTELLLKLPFVGVWYISKSNRPCTKWSWGRALLVYVINFTWEIPYRTGRLLDRDINRLVPPGECMGTKFMWIEPVPEDLIQGEIKGYAERAQVKPCRIPAYGFGNWGQEKVPHARDGEKIIMHCHGGAYVTRTAHPEDITAGVSKGLVRFSAPTISRTLSVEYRLSGSAPWPSKAPFPTAVIDALSGYNYLINTLGFKPQNIVIAGDSAGGNLVLALTRYLRDNPQIGLPLPGGLLLVSPWCDLGETHFERNPSGLAAKNHDRGSDMLSGDWTSPYSTIKYGVRSLLGNHLTHTDARKNPYISAGSLDLDEQVVATMFENFPPTYLVYGDAEILVDEDRTLYERMAKNMGDRVVKDEVPDAIHDFFAIEMWEPEFSEAHKRLVSPLKMESEKVQITTIENKSVKSLSSDPQPKVPWSEDEEKRLIRKLDWRILPVVIILYLANFIDRTNVGNAKVAGLEKDIGLVGYQYNIGLSIFYITYALSEVPSNLLLKRVGADKWIPILVTGFGLVCFCTTFITNFAGFMIIRALLGLWEGGMMPGVAYYLSTYYKRHELVLRIGIFVSASSLSGAFGGLLASGLLKIPELKGIPKGTWRNIFLVEGAITMALGLAAFYFLPGPAERTKFLNEREKMIAVQRLAKDQGEANTAGSHAAKGDSWWRAFKSLNTWICAICFLLNNMTVQGISLFMPTLMRGMGYSTIQSQLRTVPPYVVASVFSIGIAYGSFRTGRRGMWLLFIVPLVITGLAILLGTSNVHANYAGVFLIAMGAFPQGPILLSWATNNAAPDTVRAVSSALVVAIGTMGPIVTSWIYLPSDSPRYRIANSVQLGAQATFFVLVIILVLHNVRENRRRARGERDYRLNGSDEEVARLGSLHPNFRLATPSRRRSGATSKTGSTRSRSPAPNAALAPQATSPILLHRLLALSLLSALIGGGTIYSILNNTYLDTSDPILAHLPHPSAENSYFARKSNIFNQLFVKKAWGWTTGAFFALWATSPRHMRKAGRVAEWAIATGIWALFTMWFFGPSLFHRFAALSGAECGIHLPPSPDATSSIVSVPAEFCLQHVPVSPATHPSLFASDFVASRLTGTHSLDPKWHAIPRLYSGHDISGHMFLLTMSIFFLAEQISLSLPLLYPSLEPTPGAVQYRASFLHEIAVKASSVLLGIWFLMSLTTAIYFHTPFEKATGFIAGLIAAYIIKLPIPALSRAPPPAPHVVPLDKPEI
;
A
#
# COMPACT_ATOMS: atom_id res chain seq x y z
N MET A 1 -36.45 21.59 -9.02
CA MET A 1 -37.11 21.34 -7.72
C MET A 1 -36.11 21.62 -6.62
N ALA A 2 -36.48 22.47 -5.67
CA ALA A 2 -35.61 22.99 -4.61
C ALA A 2 -35.34 21.91 -3.54
N SER A 3 -34.11 21.40 -3.49
CA SER A 3 -33.61 20.70 -2.30
C SER A 3 -33.22 21.74 -1.26
N GLY A 4 -33.95 21.81 -0.14
CA GLY A 4 -33.62 22.71 0.96
C GLY A 4 -32.20 22.47 1.52
N PRO A 5 -31.67 23.42 2.32
CA PRO A 5 -30.34 23.30 2.91
C PRO A 5 -30.22 22.00 3.73
N PRO A 6 -29.02 21.37 3.79
CA PRO A 6 -28.82 20.17 4.59
C PRO A 6 -29.26 20.41 6.04
N SER A 7 -30.02 19.47 6.60
CA SER A 7 -30.52 19.58 7.97
C SER A 7 -29.36 19.74 8.96
N ARG A 8 -29.56 20.45 10.09
CA ARG A 8 -28.55 20.53 11.16
C ARG A 8 -28.06 19.15 11.60
N LEU A 9 -28.93 18.14 11.51
CA LEU A 9 -28.58 16.74 11.74
C LEU A 9 -27.53 16.22 10.73
N TYR A 10 -27.68 16.51 9.43
CA TYR A 10 -26.67 16.17 8.43
C TYR A 10 -25.32 16.80 8.75
N ALA A 11 -25.30 18.08 9.15
CA ALA A 11 -24.08 18.78 9.51
C ALA A 11 -23.37 18.13 10.72
N TRP A 12 -24.12 17.80 11.78
CA TRP A 12 -23.58 17.10 12.96
C TRP A 12 -23.08 15.70 12.65
N VAL A 13 -23.83 14.92 11.86
CA VAL A 13 -23.42 13.58 11.42
C VAL A 13 -22.17 13.64 10.54
N PHE A 14 -22.08 14.63 9.64
CA PHE A 14 -20.92 14.85 8.80
C PHE A 14 -19.68 15.25 9.61
N LEU A 15 -19.83 16.14 10.59
CA LEU A 15 -18.76 16.51 11.52
C LEU A 15 -18.29 15.32 12.34
N ALA A 16 -19.21 14.63 13.02
CA ALA A 16 -18.90 13.45 13.82
C ALA A 16 -18.13 12.42 12.99
N ARG A 17 -18.60 12.15 11.77
CA ARG A 17 -17.91 11.28 10.82
C ARG A 17 -16.50 11.78 10.47
N LYS A 18 -16.32 13.05 10.12
CA LYS A 18 -15.00 13.62 9.77
C LYS A 18 -14.03 13.56 10.95
N TYR A 19 -14.49 13.89 12.17
CA TYR A 19 -13.67 13.76 13.37
C TYR A 19 -13.27 12.31 13.65
N THR A 20 -14.21 11.34 13.55
CA THR A 20 -13.89 9.93 13.72
C THR A 20 -12.91 9.42 12.65
N GLU A 21 -13.10 9.79 11.38
CA GLU A 21 -12.17 9.44 10.30
C GLU A 21 -10.76 10.03 10.54
N LEU A 22 -10.68 11.28 11.02
CA LEU A 22 -9.41 11.90 11.38
C LEU A 22 -8.73 11.14 12.52
N LEU A 23 -9.45 10.86 13.61
CA LEU A 23 -8.92 10.12 14.77
C LEU A 23 -8.41 8.72 14.42
N LEU A 24 -9.09 8.03 13.49
CA LEU A 24 -8.68 6.69 13.05
C LEU A 24 -7.52 6.70 12.05
N LYS A 25 -7.48 7.68 11.13
CA LYS A 25 -6.44 7.74 10.09
C LYS A 25 -5.16 8.42 10.57
N LEU A 26 -5.24 9.39 11.47
CA LEU A 26 -4.10 10.20 11.90
C LEU A 26 -2.95 9.35 12.49
N PRO A 27 -3.18 8.31 13.34
CA PRO A 27 -2.10 7.45 13.82
C PRO A 27 -1.43 6.67 12.68
N PHE A 28 -2.22 6.15 11.73
CA PHE A 28 -1.70 5.41 10.58
C PHE A 28 -0.86 6.29 9.66
N VAL A 29 -1.36 7.48 9.31
CA VAL A 29 -0.63 8.46 8.49
C VAL A 29 0.61 8.97 9.22
N GLY A 30 0.52 9.16 10.54
CA GLY A 30 1.65 9.48 11.40
C GLY A 30 2.77 8.45 11.29
N VAL A 31 2.44 7.15 11.38
CA VAL A 31 3.41 6.05 11.19
C VAL A 31 3.89 5.97 9.73
N TRP A 32 3.00 6.12 8.75
CA TRP A 32 3.33 6.08 7.32
C TRP A 32 4.36 7.15 6.92
N TYR A 33 4.21 8.37 7.47
CA TYR A 33 5.11 9.51 7.25
C TYR A 33 6.41 9.47 8.06
N ILE A 34 6.64 8.47 8.93
CA ILE A 34 7.97 8.26 9.54
C ILE A 34 9.01 8.09 8.41
N SER A 35 8.66 7.33 7.36
CA SER A 35 9.48 7.26 6.15
C SER A 35 9.39 8.56 5.33
N LYS A 36 10.52 9.22 5.10
CA LYS A 36 10.60 10.44 4.26
C LYS A 36 10.07 10.22 2.84
N SER A 37 10.22 9.02 2.28
CA SER A 37 9.77 8.70 0.91
C SER A 37 8.25 8.71 0.73
N ASN A 38 7.53 8.60 1.84
CA ASN A 38 6.07 8.47 1.86
C ASN A 38 5.37 9.81 2.11
N ARG A 39 6.14 10.87 2.38
CA ARG A 39 5.61 12.23 2.60
C ARG A 39 5.30 12.88 1.25
N PRO A 40 4.25 13.73 1.15
CA PRO A 40 3.94 14.51 -0.05
C PRO A 40 5.14 15.29 -0.60
N CYS A 41 5.90 15.92 0.30
CA CYS A 41 7.23 16.45 0.00
C CYS A 41 8.28 15.75 0.88
N THR A 42 9.31 15.21 0.24
CA THR A 42 10.36 14.41 0.92
C THR A 42 11.28 15.25 1.81
N LYS A 43 11.34 16.56 1.58
CA LYS A 43 12.15 17.49 2.37
C LYS A 43 11.45 17.95 3.64
N TRP A 44 10.12 17.89 3.69
CA TRP A 44 9.36 18.33 4.85
C TRP A 44 9.67 17.51 6.11
N SER A 45 9.61 18.19 7.24
CA SER A 45 9.61 17.52 8.55
C SER A 45 8.35 16.65 8.70
N TRP A 46 8.42 15.70 9.63
CA TRP A 46 7.29 14.84 9.94
C TRP A 46 6.07 15.65 10.40
N GLY A 47 6.28 16.67 11.24
CA GLY A 47 5.22 17.56 11.73
C GLY A 47 4.57 18.38 10.63
N ARG A 48 5.35 18.94 9.68
CA ARG A 48 4.81 19.70 8.53
C ARG A 48 3.94 18.82 7.63
N ALA A 49 4.40 17.61 7.31
CA ALA A 49 3.63 16.67 6.50
C ALA A 49 2.30 16.28 7.18
N LEU A 50 2.30 16.13 8.51
CA LEU A 50 1.09 15.86 9.27
C LEU A 50 0.14 17.07 9.33
N LEU A 51 0.69 18.28 9.50
CA LEU A 51 -0.08 19.54 9.49
C LEU A 51 -0.83 19.72 8.17
N VAL A 52 -0.14 19.56 7.03
CA VAL A 52 -0.77 19.66 5.70
C VAL A 52 -1.85 18.61 5.51
N TYR A 53 -1.64 17.38 5.99
CA TYR A 53 -2.67 16.35 5.95
C TYR A 53 -3.92 16.74 6.75
N VAL A 54 -3.76 17.28 7.97
CA VAL A 54 -4.90 17.72 8.80
C VAL A 54 -5.63 18.89 8.15
N ILE A 55 -4.90 19.87 7.61
CA ILE A 55 -5.49 21.03 6.92
C ILE A 55 -6.30 20.56 5.71
N ASN A 56 -5.72 19.74 4.83
CA ASN A 56 -6.42 19.20 3.66
C ASN A 56 -7.65 18.37 4.08
N PHE A 57 -7.51 17.52 5.11
CA PHE A 57 -8.61 16.68 5.60
C PHE A 57 -9.82 17.50 6.11
N THR A 58 -9.56 18.65 6.72
CA THR A 58 -10.58 19.53 7.33
C THR A 58 -11.09 20.62 6.39
N TRP A 59 -10.39 20.89 5.28
CA TRP A 59 -10.70 21.99 4.35
C TRP A 59 -12.14 21.94 3.81
N GLU A 60 -12.66 20.75 3.44
CA GLU A 60 -14.01 20.62 2.87
C GLU A 60 -15.16 20.81 3.89
N ILE A 61 -14.86 20.84 5.19
CA ILE A 61 -15.89 20.78 6.25
C ILE A 61 -16.89 21.94 6.14
N PRO A 62 -16.47 23.22 6.10
CA PRO A 62 -17.40 24.36 6.07
C PRO A 62 -18.35 24.36 4.87
N TYR A 63 -17.94 23.76 3.74
CA TYR A 63 -18.71 23.72 2.51
C TYR A 63 -19.85 22.70 2.54
N ARG A 64 -19.61 21.55 3.19
CA ARG A 64 -20.58 20.44 3.25
C ARG A 64 -21.58 20.58 4.40
N THR A 65 -21.15 21.13 5.53
CA THR A 65 -22.03 21.34 6.69
C THR A 65 -22.84 22.62 6.60
N GLY A 66 -22.54 23.48 5.62
CA GLY A 66 -22.86 24.90 5.70
C GLY A 66 -21.99 25.59 6.74
N ARG A 67 -21.99 26.93 6.71
CA ARG A 67 -21.34 27.74 7.73
C ARG A 67 -22.10 27.59 9.05
N LEU A 68 -21.66 26.66 9.90
CA LEU A 68 -22.14 26.55 11.29
C LEU A 68 -21.77 27.79 12.13
N LEU A 69 -20.86 28.63 11.62
CA LEU A 69 -20.28 29.82 12.27
C LEU A 69 -20.39 31.07 11.37
N ASP A 70 -21.49 31.25 10.64
CA ASP A 70 -21.69 32.48 9.86
C ASP A 70 -21.76 33.66 10.83
N ARG A 71 -20.78 34.57 10.76
CA ARG A 71 -20.84 35.84 11.50
C ARG A 71 -21.77 36.77 10.74
N ASP A 72 -22.69 37.40 11.45
CA ASP A 72 -23.55 38.40 10.86
C ASP A 72 -22.72 39.64 10.49
N ILE A 73 -22.45 39.80 9.20
CA ILE A 73 -21.70 40.96 8.66
C ILE A 73 -22.44 42.28 8.88
N ASN A 74 -23.71 42.26 9.31
CA ASN A 74 -24.49 43.44 9.67
C ASN A 74 -24.42 43.75 11.17
N ARG A 75 -23.72 42.93 11.96
CA ARG A 75 -23.62 43.10 13.41
C ARG A 75 -22.32 43.82 13.79
N LEU A 76 -22.45 44.80 14.68
CA LEU A 76 -21.29 45.44 15.30
C LEU A 76 -20.56 44.47 16.23
N VAL A 77 -19.25 44.33 16.05
CA VAL A 77 -18.40 43.52 16.93
C VAL A 77 -17.89 44.38 18.09
N PRO A 78 -18.17 44.01 19.36
CA PRO A 78 -17.71 44.76 20.53
C PRO A 78 -16.17 44.80 20.63
N PRO A 79 -15.56 45.85 21.22
CA PRO A 79 -14.11 45.95 21.38
C PRO A 79 -13.47 44.76 22.10
N GLY A 80 -14.14 44.17 23.09
CA GLY A 80 -13.67 42.99 23.83
C GLY A 80 -13.56 41.71 22.98
N GLU A 81 -14.28 41.64 21.86
CA GLU A 81 -14.26 40.51 20.92
C GLU A 81 -13.29 40.75 19.74
N CYS A 82 -12.67 41.95 19.66
CA CYS A 82 -11.81 42.34 18.54
C CYS A 82 -10.31 41.99 18.73
N MET A 83 -9.91 41.29 19.79
CA MET A 83 -8.52 40.78 19.98
C MET A 83 -7.41 41.81 19.70
N GLY A 84 -7.57 43.06 20.18
CA GLY A 84 -6.58 44.12 19.97
C GLY A 84 -6.62 44.78 18.57
N THR A 85 -7.65 44.51 17.77
CA THR A 85 -7.95 45.20 16.50
C THR A 85 -9.14 46.14 16.64
N LYS A 86 -9.32 47.03 15.66
CA LYS A 86 -10.43 48.00 15.64
C LYS A 86 -11.44 47.62 14.56
N PHE A 87 -12.67 47.28 14.97
CA PHE A 87 -13.79 47.14 14.06
C PHE A 87 -14.25 48.51 13.53
N MET A 88 -14.53 48.59 12.23
CA MET A 88 -14.97 49.80 11.52
C MET A 88 -16.07 49.47 10.51
N TRP A 89 -16.95 50.43 10.27
CA TRP A 89 -17.88 50.41 9.15
C TRP A 89 -17.33 51.27 8.02
N ILE A 90 -17.37 50.74 6.81
CA ILE A 90 -17.03 51.42 5.57
C ILE A 90 -18.34 51.73 4.84
N GLU A 91 -18.56 53.01 4.55
CA GLU A 91 -19.72 53.45 3.79
C GLU A 91 -19.65 52.97 2.33
N PRO A 92 -20.80 52.70 1.69
CA PRO A 92 -20.83 52.28 0.30
C PRO A 92 -20.12 53.29 -0.61
N VAL A 93 -19.38 52.80 -1.61
CA VAL A 93 -18.85 53.66 -2.67
C VAL A 93 -20.00 54.39 -3.38
N PRO A 94 -19.86 55.70 -3.67
CA PRO A 94 -20.81 56.43 -4.50
C PRO A 94 -21.05 55.75 -5.87
N GLU A 95 -22.32 55.74 -6.32
CA GLU A 95 -22.71 55.04 -7.57
C GLU A 95 -22.05 55.64 -8.83
N ASP A 96 -21.69 56.92 -8.80
CA ASP A 96 -20.99 57.62 -9.89
C ASP A 96 -19.54 57.13 -10.08
N LEU A 97 -18.96 56.50 -9.05
CA LEU A 97 -17.64 55.87 -9.12
C LEU A 97 -17.70 54.43 -9.67
N ILE A 98 -18.88 53.93 -10.03
CA ILE A 98 -19.08 52.62 -10.69
C ILE A 98 -19.36 52.85 -12.17
N GLN A 99 -18.33 52.71 -13.00
CA GLN A 99 -18.33 53.00 -14.42
C GLN A 99 -17.76 51.82 -15.24
N GLY A 100 -17.63 52.02 -16.55
CA GLY A 100 -17.01 51.06 -17.46
C GLY A 100 -17.67 49.68 -17.46
N GLU A 101 -16.86 48.64 -17.69
CA GLU A 101 -17.35 47.26 -17.73
C GLU A 101 -17.93 46.79 -16.39
N ILE A 102 -17.37 47.25 -15.27
CA ILE A 102 -17.84 46.88 -13.92
C ILE A 102 -19.28 47.34 -13.70
N LYS A 103 -19.67 48.52 -14.20
CA LYS A 103 -21.07 48.97 -14.18
C LYS A 103 -21.98 48.00 -14.93
N GLY A 104 -21.59 47.59 -16.13
CA GLY A 104 -22.36 46.63 -16.94
C GLY A 104 -22.50 45.25 -16.29
N TYR A 105 -21.48 44.78 -15.58
CA TYR A 105 -21.60 43.55 -14.77
C TYR A 105 -22.52 43.76 -13.56
N ALA A 106 -22.41 44.88 -12.86
CA ALA A 106 -23.24 45.20 -11.68
C ALA A 106 -24.72 45.28 -12.03
N GLU A 107 -25.07 45.91 -13.16
CA GLU A 107 -26.44 46.01 -13.66
C GLU A 107 -27.02 44.63 -14.01
N ARG A 108 -26.26 43.80 -14.74
CA ARG A 108 -26.68 42.42 -15.10
C ARG A 108 -26.87 41.52 -13.87
N ALA A 109 -26.04 41.71 -12.85
CA ALA A 109 -26.08 40.95 -11.61
C ALA A 109 -27.04 41.53 -10.56
N GLN A 110 -27.64 42.70 -10.82
CA GLN A 110 -28.48 43.47 -9.87
C GLN A 110 -27.76 43.78 -8.55
N VAL A 111 -26.48 44.11 -8.64
CA VAL A 111 -25.63 44.41 -7.48
C VAL A 111 -25.61 45.91 -7.22
N LYS A 112 -25.84 46.29 -5.96
CA LYS A 112 -25.69 47.68 -5.48
C LYS A 112 -24.57 47.78 -4.44
N PRO A 113 -23.91 48.96 -4.33
CA PRO A 113 -23.03 49.27 -3.21
C PRO A 113 -23.79 49.12 -1.88
N CYS A 114 -23.12 48.60 -0.86
CA CYS A 114 -23.66 48.62 0.48
C CYS A 114 -22.55 48.91 1.49
N ARG A 115 -22.97 49.18 2.73
CA ARG A 115 -22.07 49.33 3.85
C ARG A 115 -21.41 47.99 4.16
N ILE A 116 -20.11 47.98 4.42
CA ILE A 116 -19.34 46.76 4.71
C ILE A 116 -18.51 46.93 5.98
N PRO A 117 -18.25 45.85 6.75
CA PRO A 117 -17.34 45.92 7.88
C PRO A 117 -15.87 45.87 7.45
N ALA A 118 -14.99 46.32 8.34
CA ALA A 118 -13.55 46.22 8.19
C ALA A 118 -12.84 46.15 9.56
N TYR A 119 -11.63 45.62 9.56
CA TYR A 119 -10.82 45.43 10.76
C TYR A 119 -9.46 46.10 10.61
N GLY A 120 -9.17 47.03 11.51
CA GLY A 120 -7.91 47.73 11.61
C GLY A 120 -6.94 46.99 12.54
N PHE A 121 -5.81 46.54 12.01
CA PHE A 121 -4.71 45.95 12.78
C PHE A 121 -3.60 46.97 12.99
N GLY A 122 -2.98 46.98 14.17
CA GLY A 122 -1.96 47.96 14.55
C GLY A 122 -2.56 49.19 15.23
N ASN A 123 -1.96 50.36 15.04
CA ASN A 123 -2.25 51.55 15.85
C ASN A 123 -3.49 52.34 15.38
N TRP A 124 -4.69 51.86 15.68
CA TRP A 124 -5.96 52.46 15.22
C TRP A 124 -6.70 53.35 16.24
N GLY A 125 -6.10 53.63 17.40
CA GLY A 125 -6.71 54.43 18.47
C GLY A 125 -7.91 53.75 19.16
N GLN A 126 -8.21 54.15 20.40
CA GLN A 126 -9.27 53.51 21.19
C GLN A 126 -10.67 54.11 20.94
N GLU A 127 -10.80 55.44 20.94
CA GLU A 127 -12.11 56.12 20.83
C GLU A 127 -12.51 56.45 19.38
N LYS A 128 -11.70 57.24 18.66
CA LYS A 128 -11.97 57.66 17.27
C LYS A 128 -10.96 57.07 16.29
N VAL A 129 -11.40 56.77 15.07
CA VAL A 129 -10.52 56.34 13.97
C VAL A 129 -9.65 57.54 13.53
N PRO A 130 -8.31 57.47 13.64
CA PRO A 130 -7.45 58.60 13.33
C PRO A 130 -7.28 58.78 11.82
N HIS A 131 -7.35 60.04 11.37
CA HIS A 131 -6.98 60.43 9.99
C HIS A 131 -5.51 60.10 9.68
N ALA A 132 -5.17 60.06 8.40
CA ALA A 132 -3.81 59.85 7.92
C ALA A 132 -2.90 61.02 8.33
N ARG A 133 -1.71 60.70 8.85
CA ARG A 133 -0.64 61.69 9.05
C ARG A 133 0.07 61.93 7.71
N ASP A 134 0.69 63.10 7.57
CA ASP A 134 1.43 63.40 6.33
C ASP A 134 2.57 62.39 6.13
N GLY A 135 2.69 61.86 4.91
CA GLY A 135 3.66 60.81 4.57
C GLY A 135 3.34 59.41 5.13
N GLU A 136 2.25 59.22 5.87
CA GLU A 136 1.93 57.92 6.49
C GLU A 136 1.54 56.87 5.44
N LYS A 137 2.17 55.69 5.53
CA LYS A 137 1.89 54.52 4.68
C LYS A 137 0.90 53.56 5.35
N ILE A 138 0.05 52.95 4.54
CA ILE A 138 -0.95 51.97 4.98
C ILE A 138 -1.05 50.80 4.01
N ILE A 139 -1.39 49.62 4.53
CA ILE A 139 -1.77 48.46 3.70
C ILE A 139 -3.27 48.21 3.83
N MET A 140 -3.97 48.18 2.69
CA MET A 140 -5.32 47.65 2.58
C MET A 140 -5.24 46.16 2.23
N HIS A 141 -5.84 45.30 3.04
CA HIS A 141 -5.83 43.85 2.84
C HIS A 141 -7.20 43.33 2.39
N CYS A 142 -7.23 42.61 1.27
CA CYS A 142 -8.39 41.84 0.81
C CYS A 142 -8.13 40.36 1.07
N HIS A 143 -8.92 39.73 1.95
CA HIS A 143 -8.65 38.36 2.40
C HIS A 143 -8.98 37.29 1.34
N GLY A 144 -8.29 36.15 1.40
CA GLY A 144 -8.56 34.96 0.61
C GLY A 144 -9.80 34.18 1.06
N GLY A 145 -9.98 32.97 0.54
CA GLY A 145 -11.15 32.11 0.86
C GLY A 145 -12.08 31.81 -0.33
N ALA A 146 -11.53 31.77 -1.55
CA ALA A 146 -12.25 31.36 -2.76
C ALA A 146 -13.54 32.17 -3.05
N TYR A 147 -13.63 33.41 -2.57
CA TYR A 147 -14.82 34.29 -2.59
C TYR A 147 -16.04 33.79 -1.81
N VAL A 148 -15.99 32.61 -1.19
CA VAL A 148 -17.16 31.92 -0.61
C VAL A 148 -17.01 31.59 0.87
N THR A 149 -15.83 31.78 1.45
CA THR A 149 -15.50 31.46 2.84
C THR A 149 -14.46 32.44 3.41
N ARG A 150 -14.03 32.22 4.66
CA ARG A 150 -13.10 33.06 5.43
C ARG A 150 -13.66 34.46 5.68
N THR A 151 -12.89 35.27 6.41
CA THR A 151 -13.31 36.60 6.90
C THR A 151 -12.09 37.45 7.20
N ALA A 152 -12.23 38.77 7.22
CA ALA A 152 -11.23 39.72 7.69
C ALA A 152 -11.10 39.74 9.23
N HIS A 153 -11.96 39.03 9.96
CA HIS A 153 -11.97 38.98 11.42
C HIS A 153 -10.61 38.54 12.00
N PRO A 154 -10.10 39.17 13.08
CA PRO A 154 -8.80 38.87 13.67
C PRO A 154 -8.59 37.44 14.20
N GLU A 155 -9.64 36.64 14.30
CA GLU A 155 -9.56 35.23 14.74
C GLU A 155 -9.46 34.24 13.57
N ASP A 156 -9.71 34.67 12.34
CA ASP A 156 -9.55 33.81 11.18
C ASP A 156 -8.07 33.72 10.76
N ILE A 157 -7.72 32.63 10.08
CA ILE A 157 -6.36 32.36 9.64
C ILE A 157 -5.87 33.39 8.61
N THR A 158 -6.74 33.92 7.76
CA THR A 158 -6.38 34.96 6.76
C THR A 158 -5.96 36.27 7.40
N ALA A 159 -6.39 36.54 8.65
CA ALA A 159 -5.89 37.68 9.42
C ALA A 159 -4.40 37.57 9.76
N GLY A 160 -3.80 36.37 9.63
CA GLY A 160 -2.36 36.14 9.76
C GLY A 160 -1.54 37.03 8.83
N VAL A 161 -2.03 37.33 7.62
CA VAL A 161 -1.37 38.26 6.68
C VAL A 161 -1.31 39.67 7.28
N SER A 162 -2.45 40.22 7.70
CA SER A 162 -2.51 41.56 8.32
C SER A 162 -1.68 41.65 9.60
N LYS A 163 -1.72 40.62 10.45
CA LYS A 163 -0.92 40.56 11.68
C LYS A 163 0.57 40.48 11.39
N GLY A 164 0.98 39.63 10.46
CA GLY A 164 2.37 39.50 10.02
C GLY A 164 2.90 40.81 9.44
N LEU A 165 2.13 41.45 8.55
CA LEU A 165 2.50 42.73 7.96
C LEU A 165 2.69 43.82 9.02
N VAL A 166 1.77 43.95 9.99
CA VAL A 166 1.97 44.90 11.12
C VAL A 166 3.20 44.52 11.94
N ARG A 167 3.35 43.24 12.30
CA ARG A 167 4.43 42.75 13.16
C ARG A 167 5.81 43.01 12.57
N PHE A 168 6.00 42.71 11.29
CA PHE A 168 7.31 42.81 10.64
C PHE A 168 7.55 44.18 10.01
N SER A 169 6.49 44.91 9.62
CA SER A 169 6.61 46.23 9.00
C SER A 169 6.43 47.39 9.98
N ALA A 170 6.22 47.13 11.27
CA ALA A 170 5.94 48.14 12.31
C ALA A 170 6.83 49.40 12.25
N PRO A 171 8.15 49.34 11.93
CA PRO A 171 8.98 50.54 11.82
C PRO A 171 8.60 51.49 10.67
N THR A 172 7.91 50.99 9.64
CA THR A 172 7.58 51.73 8.39
C THR A 172 6.07 51.84 8.15
N ILE A 173 5.30 50.83 8.52
CA ILE A 173 3.84 50.75 8.35
C ILE A 173 3.25 50.31 9.70
N SER A 174 2.52 51.22 10.34
CA SER A 174 1.99 51.01 11.70
C SER A 174 0.52 50.57 11.75
N ARG A 175 -0.14 50.52 10.59
CA ARG A 175 -1.57 50.19 10.45
C ARG A 175 -1.83 49.39 9.18
N THR A 176 -2.68 48.37 9.28
CA THR A 176 -3.30 47.71 8.13
C THR A 176 -4.82 47.71 8.28
N LEU A 177 -5.55 47.83 7.16
CA LEU A 177 -7.00 47.80 7.10
C LEU A 177 -7.44 46.57 6.30
N SER A 178 -8.03 45.58 6.96
CA SER A 178 -8.57 44.39 6.29
C SER A 178 -10.06 44.58 6.00
N VAL A 179 -10.45 44.52 4.73
CA VAL A 179 -11.83 44.75 4.28
C VAL A 179 -12.60 43.44 4.25
N GLU A 180 -13.81 43.43 4.82
CA GLU A 180 -14.73 42.29 4.77
C GLU A 180 -15.69 42.47 3.57
N TYR A 181 -15.26 42.00 2.40
CA TYR A 181 -16.11 42.06 1.21
C TYR A 181 -17.20 40.99 1.25
N ARG A 182 -18.33 41.23 0.58
CA ARG A 182 -19.45 40.28 0.55
C ARG A 182 -19.04 39.01 -0.19
N LEU A 183 -19.26 37.88 0.47
CA LEU A 183 -18.90 36.56 -0.04
C LEU A 183 -20.02 35.99 -0.91
N SER A 184 -19.62 35.44 -2.06
CA SER A 184 -20.50 34.87 -3.06
C SER A 184 -21.17 33.58 -2.58
N GLY A 185 -22.32 33.25 -3.14
CA GLY A 185 -23.02 31.99 -2.90
C GLY A 185 -23.82 31.53 -4.10
N SER A 186 -24.02 30.23 -4.24
CA SER A 186 -24.85 29.60 -5.27
C SER A 186 -25.43 28.27 -4.77
N ALA A 187 -26.32 27.63 -5.54
CA ALA A 187 -26.92 26.35 -5.18
C ALA A 187 -25.84 25.33 -4.74
N PRO A 188 -26.03 24.55 -3.66
CA PRO A 188 -27.28 24.33 -2.91
C PRO A 188 -27.64 25.43 -1.89
N TRP A 189 -26.81 26.46 -1.73
CA TRP A 189 -27.05 27.58 -0.84
C TRP A 189 -27.72 28.75 -1.59
N PRO A 190 -28.32 29.73 -0.89
CA PRO A 190 -28.90 30.90 -1.54
C PRO A 190 -27.86 31.63 -2.40
N SER A 191 -28.27 32.01 -3.62
CA SER A 191 -27.44 32.82 -4.51
C SER A 191 -27.28 34.22 -3.92
N LYS A 192 -26.03 34.68 -3.71
CA LYS A 192 -25.74 36.02 -3.17
C LYS A 192 -24.39 36.53 -3.67
N ALA A 193 -24.24 37.86 -3.75
CA ALA A 193 -22.98 38.57 -4.03
C ALA A 193 -22.11 37.99 -5.18
N PRO A 194 -22.64 37.76 -6.39
CA PRO A 194 -21.81 37.35 -7.53
C PRO A 194 -20.91 38.51 -8.01
N PHE A 195 -19.96 38.24 -8.90
CA PHE A 195 -19.15 39.24 -9.59
C PHE A 195 -20.08 40.32 -10.20
N PRO A 196 -19.77 41.62 -10.08
CA PRO A 196 -18.53 42.23 -9.56
C PRO A 196 -18.64 42.68 -8.09
N THR A 197 -19.51 42.08 -7.28
CA THR A 197 -19.79 42.55 -5.89
C THR A 197 -18.55 42.81 -5.05
N ALA A 198 -17.62 41.85 -5.00
CA ALA A 198 -16.40 41.98 -4.22
C ALA A 198 -15.51 43.15 -4.70
N VAL A 199 -15.49 43.44 -6.01
CA VAL A 199 -14.75 44.58 -6.60
C VAL A 199 -15.33 45.92 -6.12
N ILE A 200 -16.66 46.03 -6.07
CA ILE A 200 -17.37 47.21 -5.56
C ILE A 200 -17.10 47.41 -4.06
N ASP A 201 -17.07 46.32 -3.30
CA ASP A 201 -16.79 46.36 -1.86
C ASP A 201 -15.32 46.76 -1.59
N ALA A 202 -14.38 46.21 -2.35
CA ALA A 202 -12.97 46.61 -2.28
C ALA A 202 -12.76 48.07 -2.72
N LEU A 203 -13.49 48.54 -3.74
CA LEU A 203 -13.49 49.94 -4.15
C LEU A 203 -14.00 50.85 -3.03
N SER A 204 -15.02 50.43 -2.27
CA SER A 204 -15.51 51.14 -1.10
C SER A 204 -14.42 51.31 -0.04
N GLY A 205 -13.64 50.26 0.21
CA GLY A 205 -12.49 50.33 1.12
C GLY A 205 -11.36 51.24 0.64
N TYR A 206 -11.05 51.21 -0.66
CA TYR A 206 -10.04 52.10 -1.23
C TYR A 206 -10.47 53.58 -1.21
N ASN A 207 -11.73 53.84 -1.57
CA ASN A 207 -12.34 55.17 -1.47
C ASN A 207 -12.34 55.68 -0.02
N TYR A 208 -12.64 54.82 0.95
CA TYR A 208 -12.59 55.17 2.37
C TYR A 208 -11.19 55.59 2.83
N LEU A 209 -10.14 54.91 2.39
CA LEU A 209 -8.76 55.31 2.72
C LEU A 209 -8.41 56.70 2.18
N ILE A 210 -8.80 57.01 0.94
CA ILE A 210 -8.46 58.29 0.30
C ILE A 210 -9.36 59.41 0.81
N ASN A 211 -10.67 59.26 0.61
CA ASN A 211 -11.63 60.35 0.78
C ASN A 211 -12.17 60.48 2.20
N THR A 212 -12.11 59.43 3.03
CA THR A 212 -12.54 59.50 4.43
C THR A 212 -11.36 59.63 5.38
N LEU A 213 -10.32 58.80 5.23
CA LEU A 213 -9.15 58.83 6.12
C LEU A 213 -8.04 59.79 5.67
N GLY A 214 -8.01 60.20 4.40
CA GLY A 214 -7.07 61.21 3.88
C GLY A 214 -5.70 60.66 3.47
N PHE A 215 -5.58 59.36 3.21
CA PHE A 215 -4.32 58.78 2.72
C PHE A 215 -4.05 59.21 1.28
N LYS A 216 -2.83 59.68 1.00
CA LYS A 216 -2.36 59.94 -0.37
C LYS A 216 -2.25 58.60 -1.12
N PRO A 217 -2.75 58.47 -2.38
CA PRO A 217 -2.73 57.21 -3.12
C PRO A 217 -1.36 56.54 -3.19
N GLN A 218 -0.28 57.33 -3.38
CA GLN A 218 1.10 56.85 -3.41
C GLN A 218 1.60 56.20 -2.10
N ASN A 219 0.90 56.40 -0.98
CA ASN A 219 1.23 55.85 0.32
C ASN A 219 0.38 54.61 0.66
N ILE A 220 -0.54 54.22 -0.22
CA ILE A 220 -1.40 53.05 -0.03
C ILE A 220 -0.78 51.87 -0.79
N VAL A 221 -0.59 50.76 -0.09
CA VAL A 221 -0.33 49.45 -0.70
C VAL A 221 -1.59 48.62 -0.61
N ILE A 222 -2.03 48.01 -1.70
CA ILE A 222 -3.14 47.07 -1.68
C ILE A 222 -2.58 45.64 -1.70
N ALA A 223 -2.93 44.86 -0.69
CA ALA A 223 -2.51 43.49 -0.49
C ALA A 223 -3.68 42.52 -0.61
N GLY A 224 -3.44 41.31 -1.12
CA GLY A 224 -4.42 40.24 -1.06
C GLY A 224 -3.82 38.86 -1.23
N ASP A 225 -4.38 37.90 -0.50
CA ASP A 225 -4.03 36.47 -0.54
C ASP A 225 -5.05 35.66 -1.35
N SER A 226 -4.59 34.70 -2.16
CA SER A 226 -5.48 33.79 -2.89
C SER A 226 -6.55 34.52 -3.73
N ALA A 227 -7.84 34.26 -3.47
CA ALA A 227 -8.95 35.00 -4.08
C ALA A 227 -8.91 36.53 -3.81
N GLY A 228 -8.38 36.95 -2.67
CA GLY A 228 -8.12 38.35 -2.36
C GLY A 228 -7.06 38.96 -3.28
N GLY A 229 -6.02 38.21 -3.62
CA GLY A 229 -5.01 38.64 -4.61
C GLY A 229 -5.61 38.87 -6.01
N ASN A 230 -6.53 38.00 -6.43
CA ASN A 230 -7.32 38.20 -7.65
C ASN A 230 -8.18 39.47 -7.59
N LEU A 231 -8.84 39.69 -6.46
CA LEU A 231 -9.65 40.89 -6.21
C LEU A 231 -8.82 42.18 -6.31
N VAL A 232 -7.58 42.17 -5.80
CA VAL A 232 -6.65 43.30 -5.92
C VAL A 232 -6.25 43.55 -7.38
N LEU A 233 -6.01 42.51 -8.17
CA LEU A 233 -5.75 42.63 -9.60
C LEU A 233 -6.94 43.26 -10.34
N ALA A 234 -8.17 42.81 -10.03
CA ALA A 234 -9.40 43.32 -10.62
C ALA A 234 -9.66 44.80 -10.25
N LEU A 235 -9.50 45.17 -8.97
CA LEU A 235 -9.63 46.54 -8.49
C LEU A 235 -8.60 47.46 -9.14
N THR A 236 -7.33 47.03 -9.20
CA THR A 236 -6.26 47.84 -9.81
C THR A 236 -6.51 48.07 -11.30
N ARG A 237 -6.93 47.02 -12.01
CA ARG A 237 -7.34 47.13 -13.42
C ARG A 237 -8.48 48.13 -13.58
N TYR A 238 -9.49 48.04 -12.71
CA TYR A 238 -10.63 48.95 -12.74
C TYR A 238 -10.22 50.42 -12.58
N LEU A 239 -9.36 50.72 -11.59
CA LEU A 239 -8.84 52.07 -11.33
C LEU A 239 -8.00 52.59 -12.51
N ARG A 240 -7.18 51.73 -13.11
CA ARG A 240 -6.36 52.07 -14.28
C ARG A 240 -7.21 52.38 -15.50
N ASP A 241 -8.21 51.54 -15.76
CA ASP A 241 -9.03 51.60 -16.99
C ASP A 241 -10.10 52.70 -16.91
N ASN A 242 -10.36 53.25 -15.71
CA ASN A 242 -11.37 54.28 -15.48
C ASN A 242 -10.78 55.52 -14.76
N PRO A 243 -9.74 56.19 -15.30
CA PRO A 243 -9.11 57.32 -14.64
C PRO A 243 -10.07 58.50 -14.39
N GLN A 244 -11.17 58.58 -15.14
CA GLN A 244 -12.20 59.63 -15.03
C GLN A 244 -12.99 59.59 -13.70
N ILE A 245 -12.94 58.49 -12.93
CA ILE A 245 -13.64 58.40 -11.64
C ILE A 245 -12.92 59.19 -10.53
N GLY A 246 -11.73 59.73 -10.80
CA GLY A 246 -11.01 60.56 -9.82
C GLY A 246 -10.38 59.80 -8.65
N LEU A 247 -10.29 58.46 -8.74
CA LEU A 247 -9.54 57.62 -7.79
C LEU A 247 -8.23 57.14 -8.45
N PRO A 248 -7.07 57.71 -8.07
CA PRO A 248 -5.78 57.32 -8.65
C PRO A 248 -5.38 55.89 -8.29
N LEU A 249 -4.34 55.37 -8.95
CA LEU A 249 -3.74 54.08 -8.62
C LEU A 249 -3.00 54.10 -7.26
N PRO A 250 -2.94 52.97 -6.53
CA PRO A 250 -2.18 52.86 -5.29
C PRO A 250 -0.66 52.93 -5.54
N GLY A 251 0.09 53.21 -4.49
CA GLY A 251 1.55 53.28 -4.52
C GLY A 251 2.25 51.93 -4.74
N GLY A 252 1.58 50.82 -4.48
CA GLY A 252 2.10 49.48 -4.77
C GLY A 252 1.10 48.36 -4.48
N LEU A 253 1.42 47.16 -4.96
CA LEU A 253 0.63 45.95 -4.73
C LEU A 253 1.46 44.87 -4.02
N LEU A 254 0.80 44.11 -3.15
CA LEU A 254 1.34 42.88 -2.56
C LEU A 254 0.39 41.72 -2.90
N LEU A 255 0.84 40.82 -3.76
CA LEU A 255 0.08 39.65 -4.18
C LEU A 255 0.67 38.42 -3.50
N VAL A 256 -0.13 37.73 -2.70
CA VAL A 256 0.24 36.51 -1.98
C VAL A 256 -0.52 35.34 -2.61
N SER A 257 0.19 34.40 -3.23
CA SER A 257 -0.38 33.21 -3.88
C SER A 257 -1.69 33.52 -4.65
N PRO A 258 -1.74 34.55 -5.52
CA PRO A 258 -3.00 35.07 -6.07
C PRO A 258 -3.69 34.06 -6.99
N TRP A 259 -4.96 33.75 -6.73
CA TRP A 259 -5.73 32.84 -7.59
C TRP A 259 -6.12 33.51 -8.90
N CYS A 260 -5.29 33.37 -9.94
CA CYS A 260 -5.38 34.19 -11.14
C CYS A 260 -5.97 33.48 -12.37
N ASP A 261 -6.23 32.17 -12.33
CA ASP A 261 -6.93 31.43 -13.39
C ASP A 261 -8.16 30.69 -12.86
N LEU A 262 -9.23 31.45 -12.60
CA LEU A 262 -10.54 30.92 -12.22
C LEU A 262 -11.25 30.18 -13.36
N GLY A 263 -10.70 30.23 -14.58
CA GLY A 263 -11.14 29.45 -15.73
C GLY A 263 -10.52 28.05 -15.83
N GLU A 264 -9.67 27.68 -14.87
CA GLU A 264 -8.99 26.39 -14.74
C GLU A 264 -8.12 26.01 -15.97
N THR A 265 -7.69 26.99 -16.76
CA THR A 265 -7.00 26.75 -18.04
C THR A 265 -5.62 26.11 -17.89
N HIS A 266 -4.88 26.42 -16.82
CA HIS A 266 -3.57 25.80 -16.53
C HIS A 266 -3.69 24.32 -16.18
N PHE A 267 -4.70 23.94 -15.37
CA PHE A 267 -4.97 22.54 -15.04
C PHE A 267 -5.42 21.75 -16.27
N GLU A 268 -6.25 22.35 -17.13
CA GLU A 268 -6.74 21.70 -18.36
C GLU A 268 -5.66 21.56 -19.45
N ARG A 269 -4.89 22.63 -19.71
CA ARG A 269 -3.89 22.66 -20.80
C ARG A 269 -2.55 22.06 -20.39
N ASN A 270 -2.21 22.06 -19.10
CA ASN A 270 -0.96 21.52 -18.58
C ASN A 270 -1.18 20.50 -17.43
N PRO A 271 -1.81 19.34 -17.69
CA PRO A 271 -2.07 18.31 -16.68
C PRO A 271 -0.79 17.63 -16.14
N SER A 272 0.38 18.00 -16.65
CA SER A 272 1.69 17.53 -16.19
C SER A 272 2.54 18.63 -15.54
N GLY A 273 1.94 19.82 -15.38
CA GLY A 273 2.53 21.00 -14.75
C GLY A 273 2.92 20.76 -13.30
N LEU A 274 3.61 21.74 -12.71
CA LEU A 274 4.01 21.64 -11.31
C LEU A 274 2.77 21.74 -10.41
N ALA A 275 1.78 22.54 -10.78
CA ALA A 275 0.47 22.63 -10.14
C ALA A 275 -0.24 21.26 -10.06
N ALA A 276 -0.35 20.57 -11.20
CA ALA A 276 -0.96 19.25 -11.28
C ALA A 276 -0.17 18.18 -10.48
N LYS A 277 1.16 18.24 -10.49
CA LYS A 277 2.00 17.35 -9.68
C LYS A 277 1.86 17.60 -8.17
N ASN A 278 1.75 18.86 -7.77
CA ASN A 278 1.57 19.24 -6.37
C ASN A 278 0.19 18.80 -5.87
N HIS A 279 -0.83 18.96 -6.71
CA HIS A 279 -2.17 18.42 -6.49
C HIS A 279 -2.15 16.89 -6.31
N ASP A 280 -1.55 16.14 -7.24
CA ASP A 280 -1.45 14.66 -7.18
C ASP A 280 -0.71 14.14 -5.94
N ARG A 281 0.29 14.90 -5.45
CA ARG A 281 1.08 14.54 -4.27
C ARG A 281 0.36 14.84 -2.97
N GLY A 282 -0.67 15.68 -2.98
CA GLY A 282 -1.24 16.24 -1.77
C GLY A 282 -0.27 17.18 -1.05
N SER A 283 0.59 17.89 -1.79
CA SER A 283 1.63 18.78 -1.22
C SER A 283 1.13 20.19 -0.93
N ASP A 284 -0.18 20.41 -0.96
CA ASP A 284 -0.80 21.72 -0.72
C ASP A 284 -2.11 21.62 0.07
N MET A 285 -2.52 22.70 0.72
CA MET A 285 -3.78 22.77 1.47
C MET A 285 -5.04 22.70 0.59
N LEU A 286 -4.93 23.00 -0.70
CA LEU A 286 -6.01 22.94 -1.67
C LEU A 286 -6.04 21.64 -2.48
N SER A 287 -5.22 20.63 -2.16
CA SER A 287 -5.07 19.37 -2.92
C SER A 287 -6.26 18.38 -2.82
N GLY A 288 -7.49 18.88 -2.69
CA GLY A 288 -8.72 18.08 -2.57
C GLY A 288 -9.24 17.51 -3.89
N ASP A 289 -10.49 17.04 -3.91
CA ASP A 289 -11.14 16.59 -5.15
C ASP A 289 -11.55 17.78 -6.02
N TRP A 290 -10.81 18.06 -7.09
CA TRP A 290 -11.14 19.14 -8.04
C TRP A 290 -12.09 18.69 -9.15
N THR A 291 -12.31 17.39 -9.30
CA THR A 291 -13.22 16.85 -10.34
C THR A 291 -14.68 16.98 -9.94
N SER A 292 -14.98 16.97 -8.64
CA SER A 292 -16.33 17.14 -8.12
C SER A 292 -16.90 18.54 -8.41
N PRO A 293 -18.13 18.65 -8.94
CA PRO A 293 -18.81 19.94 -9.11
C PRO A 293 -19.19 20.61 -7.76
N TYR A 294 -18.89 19.94 -6.64
CA TYR A 294 -19.07 20.40 -5.28
C TYR A 294 -17.74 20.68 -4.57
N SER A 295 -16.61 20.66 -5.29
CA SER A 295 -15.32 21.09 -4.74
C SER A 295 -15.39 22.57 -4.35
N THR A 296 -14.64 22.97 -3.33
CA THR A 296 -14.52 24.36 -2.90
C THR A 296 -14.22 25.31 -4.05
N ILE A 297 -13.31 24.89 -4.93
CA ILE A 297 -12.80 25.67 -6.04
C ILE A 297 -13.89 25.85 -7.10
N LYS A 298 -14.53 24.76 -7.53
CA LYS A 298 -15.63 24.83 -8.51
C LYS A 298 -16.85 25.53 -7.97
N TYR A 299 -17.12 25.36 -6.68
CA TYR A 299 -18.16 26.12 -5.98
C TYR A 299 -17.82 27.60 -5.91
N GLY A 300 -16.56 27.95 -5.64
CA GLY A 300 -16.03 29.33 -5.64
C GLY A 300 -16.24 30.00 -6.99
N VAL A 301 -15.74 29.37 -8.07
CA VAL A 301 -15.91 29.85 -9.45
C VAL A 301 -17.39 30.00 -9.79
N ARG A 302 -18.22 28.98 -9.57
CA ARG A 302 -19.67 29.06 -9.85
C ARG A 302 -20.36 30.17 -9.07
N SER A 303 -20.02 30.33 -7.79
CA SER A 303 -20.65 31.33 -6.93
C SER A 303 -20.23 32.74 -7.32
N LEU A 304 -18.95 32.93 -7.68
CA LEU A 304 -18.45 34.20 -8.19
C LEU A 304 -19.12 34.56 -9.52
N LEU A 305 -19.27 33.62 -10.46
CA LEU A 305 -19.93 33.90 -11.75
C LEU A 305 -21.44 34.18 -11.60
N GLY A 306 -22.08 33.56 -10.62
CA GLY A 306 -23.53 33.65 -10.44
C GLY A 306 -24.29 33.13 -11.67
N ASN A 307 -25.52 33.60 -11.86
CA ASN A 307 -26.36 33.16 -12.98
C ASN A 307 -26.18 33.98 -14.27
N HIS A 308 -25.33 35.01 -14.25
CA HIS A 308 -25.20 35.98 -15.32
C HIS A 308 -23.90 35.83 -16.14
N LEU A 309 -22.96 35.00 -15.68
CA LEU A 309 -21.70 34.67 -16.36
C LEU A 309 -21.50 33.17 -16.44
N THR A 310 -20.84 32.74 -17.51
CA THR A 310 -20.50 31.34 -17.77
C THR A 310 -19.02 31.07 -17.47
N HIS A 311 -18.67 29.79 -17.38
CA HIS A 311 -17.27 29.39 -17.24
C HIS A 311 -16.40 29.85 -18.43
N THR A 312 -16.98 29.93 -19.63
CA THR A 312 -16.30 30.47 -20.81
C THR A 312 -16.01 31.96 -20.67
N ASP A 313 -16.94 32.72 -20.06
CA ASP A 313 -16.71 34.14 -19.77
C ASP A 313 -15.57 34.30 -18.76
N ALA A 314 -15.51 33.46 -17.73
CA ALA A 314 -14.43 33.45 -16.75
C ALA A 314 -13.04 33.30 -17.41
N ARG A 315 -12.92 32.43 -18.42
CA ARG A 315 -11.66 32.15 -19.11
C ARG A 315 -11.18 33.30 -19.98
N LYS A 316 -12.09 34.15 -20.47
CA LYS A 316 -11.78 35.25 -21.40
C LYS A 316 -11.77 36.62 -20.73
N ASN A 317 -12.19 36.71 -19.47
CA ASN A 317 -12.32 37.97 -18.77
C ASN A 317 -11.07 38.28 -17.92
N PRO A 318 -10.30 39.34 -18.23
CA PRO A 318 -9.08 39.70 -17.49
C PRO A 318 -9.35 40.28 -16.09
N TYR A 319 -10.60 40.59 -15.73
CA TYR A 319 -11.01 40.93 -14.36
C TYR A 319 -11.26 39.69 -13.50
N ILE A 320 -11.53 38.52 -14.11
CA ILE A 320 -11.82 37.27 -13.40
C ILE A 320 -10.60 36.34 -13.42
N SER A 321 -9.97 36.16 -14.58
CA SER A 321 -8.85 35.23 -14.76
C SER A 321 -7.67 35.89 -15.48
N ALA A 322 -6.97 36.80 -14.80
CA ALA A 322 -5.80 37.50 -15.36
C ALA A 322 -4.65 36.55 -15.79
N GLY A 323 -4.57 35.35 -15.19
CA GLY A 323 -3.63 34.29 -15.52
C GLY A 323 -4.09 33.40 -16.68
N SER A 324 -5.38 33.42 -17.06
CA SER A 324 -5.93 32.46 -18.04
C SER A 324 -5.13 32.40 -19.36
N LEU A 325 -4.92 31.19 -19.85
CA LEU A 325 -4.26 30.85 -21.12
C LEU A 325 -5.19 31.04 -22.33
N ASP A 326 -6.45 31.40 -22.09
CA ASP A 326 -7.48 31.66 -23.13
C ASP A 326 -7.73 33.16 -23.35
N LEU A 327 -6.98 34.05 -22.68
CA LEU A 327 -7.06 35.50 -22.93
C LEU A 327 -6.53 35.85 -24.33
N ASP A 328 -7.11 36.88 -24.94
CA ASP A 328 -6.67 37.42 -26.23
C ASP A 328 -5.26 38.00 -26.13
N GLU A 329 -4.41 37.76 -27.14
CA GLU A 329 -3.02 38.20 -27.14
C GLU A 329 -2.87 39.74 -27.05
N GLN A 330 -3.79 40.51 -27.63
CA GLN A 330 -3.78 41.97 -27.55
C GLN A 330 -4.11 42.46 -26.14
N VAL A 331 -5.05 41.79 -25.47
CA VAL A 331 -5.36 42.05 -24.06
C VAL A 331 -4.13 41.73 -23.21
N VAL A 332 -3.52 40.55 -23.39
CA VAL A 332 -2.31 40.13 -22.63
C VAL A 332 -1.15 41.10 -22.86
N ALA A 333 -1.00 41.65 -24.06
CA ALA A 333 0.08 42.58 -24.38
C ALA A 333 0.01 43.91 -23.60
N THR A 334 -1.18 44.33 -23.16
CA THR A 334 -1.42 45.65 -22.53
C THR A 334 -2.00 45.55 -21.11
N MET A 335 -2.32 44.34 -20.63
CA MET A 335 -3.09 44.13 -19.40
C MET A 335 -2.39 44.62 -18.12
N PHE A 336 -1.06 44.81 -18.11
CA PHE A 336 -0.31 45.32 -16.96
C PHE A 336 0.43 46.63 -17.24
N GLU A 337 0.19 47.28 -18.38
CA GLU A 337 0.71 48.62 -18.62
C GLU A 337 0.20 49.58 -17.53
N ASN A 338 1.09 50.46 -17.06
CA ASN A 338 0.84 51.44 -15.99
C ASN A 338 0.39 50.84 -14.64
N PHE A 339 0.56 49.54 -14.40
CA PHE A 339 0.29 48.96 -13.08
C PHE A 339 1.27 49.50 -12.02
N PRO A 340 0.85 49.62 -10.74
CA PRO A 340 1.74 49.99 -9.64
C PRO A 340 2.88 48.97 -9.44
N PRO A 341 4.00 49.38 -8.82
CA PRO A 341 5.03 48.43 -8.42
C PRO A 341 4.43 47.27 -7.61
N THR A 342 4.79 46.04 -7.95
CA THR A 342 4.11 44.83 -7.43
C THR A 342 5.12 43.87 -6.83
N TYR A 343 4.86 43.41 -5.60
CA TYR A 343 5.57 42.29 -4.98
C TYR A 343 4.68 41.05 -5.04
N LEU A 344 5.13 40.01 -5.74
CA LEU A 344 4.41 38.75 -5.92
C LEU A 344 5.16 37.64 -5.16
N VAL A 345 4.51 37.06 -4.15
CA VAL A 345 5.08 35.99 -3.30
C VAL A 345 4.19 34.77 -3.32
N TYR A 346 4.78 33.60 -3.57
CA TYR A 346 4.07 32.33 -3.69
C TYR A 346 5.02 31.15 -3.44
N GLY A 347 4.52 29.96 -3.16
CA GLY A 347 5.31 28.77 -2.83
C GLY A 347 5.53 27.82 -4.01
N ASP A 348 6.65 27.08 -4.06
CA ASP A 348 6.89 26.10 -5.14
C ASP A 348 6.12 24.77 -4.96
N ALA A 349 5.61 24.51 -3.75
CA ALA A 349 4.83 23.32 -3.41
C ALA A 349 3.32 23.55 -3.52
N GLU A 350 2.90 24.78 -3.85
CA GLU A 350 1.51 25.16 -4.00
C GLU A 350 0.90 24.73 -5.33
N ILE A 351 -0.42 24.69 -5.39
CA ILE A 351 -1.17 24.25 -6.57
C ILE A 351 -1.42 25.35 -7.61
N LEU A 352 -1.16 26.62 -7.27
CA LEU A 352 -1.32 27.78 -8.16
C LEU A 352 0.01 28.20 -8.82
N VAL A 353 1.11 27.51 -8.50
CA VAL A 353 2.46 27.85 -8.94
C VAL A 353 2.62 28.07 -10.46
N ASP A 354 1.87 27.35 -11.30
CA ASP A 354 1.95 27.51 -12.75
C ASP A 354 1.22 28.79 -13.23
N GLU A 355 0.10 29.16 -12.61
CA GLU A 355 -0.61 30.40 -12.92
C GLU A 355 0.10 31.64 -12.34
N ASP A 356 0.72 31.52 -11.16
CA ASP A 356 1.55 32.57 -10.55
C ASP A 356 2.77 32.92 -11.41
N ARG A 357 3.44 31.89 -11.95
CA ARG A 357 4.55 32.09 -12.90
C ARG A 357 4.09 32.77 -14.18
N THR A 358 2.96 32.36 -14.74
CA THR A 358 2.37 33.02 -15.92
C THR A 358 2.01 34.47 -15.63
N LEU A 359 1.45 34.76 -14.46
CA LEU A 359 1.14 36.12 -14.03
C LEU A 359 2.42 36.98 -13.93
N TYR A 360 3.47 36.46 -13.28
CA TYR A 360 4.76 37.14 -13.19
C TYR A 360 5.35 37.45 -14.56
N GLU A 361 5.38 36.46 -15.47
CA GLU A 361 5.94 36.63 -16.81
C GLU A 361 5.21 37.74 -17.60
N ARG A 362 3.88 37.78 -17.50
CA ARG A 362 3.06 38.83 -18.12
C ARG A 362 3.31 40.20 -17.49
N MET A 363 3.37 40.29 -16.16
CA MET A 363 3.69 41.53 -15.46
C MET A 363 5.09 42.03 -15.81
N ALA A 364 6.10 41.16 -15.78
CA ALA A 364 7.49 41.51 -16.08
C ALA A 364 7.64 42.05 -17.52
N LYS A 365 6.86 41.51 -18.47
CA LYS A 365 6.84 42.00 -19.85
C LYS A 365 6.35 43.45 -19.97
N ASN A 366 5.35 43.87 -19.19
CA ASN A 366 4.81 45.24 -19.24
C ASN A 366 5.47 46.20 -18.25
N MET A 367 5.99 45.69 -17.14
CA MET A 367 6.41 46.49 -15.98
C MET A 367 7.92 46.48 -15.75
N GLY A 368 8.66 45.54 -16.36
CA GLY A 368 10.10 45.36 -16.14
C GLY A 368 10.43 45.13 -14.66
N ASP A 369 11.42 45.85 -14.15
CA ASP A 369 11.92 45.73 -12.77
C ASP A 369 10.93 46.23 -11.70
N ARG A 370 9.77 46.77 -12.10
CA ARG A 370 8.71 47.20 -11.17
C ARG A 370 7.89 46.03 -10.60
N VAL A 371 8.10 44.81 -11.07
CA VAL A 371 7.53 43.60 -10.45
C VAL A 371 8.64 42.73 -9.84
N VAL A 372 8.49 42.40 -8.57
CA VAL A 372 9.41 41.53 -7.83
C VAL A 372 8.72 40.19 -7.60
N LYS A 373 9.43 39.10 -7.88
CA LYS A 373 8.99 37.73 -7.61
C LYS A 373 9.76 37.13 -6.43
N ASP A 374 9.03 36.57 -5.48
CA ASP A 374 9.53 35.79 -4.35
C ASP A 374 8.88 34.39 -4.36
N GLU A 375 9.48 33.47 -5.13
CA GLU A 375 9.05 32.07 -5.18
C GLU A 375 9.76 31.29 -4.05
N VAL A 376 9.00 30.90 -3.03
CA VAL A 376 9.52 30.33 -1.79
C VAL A 376 9.59 28.80 -1.88
N PRO A 377 10.79 28.18 -1.76
CA PRO A 377 10.92 26.74 -1.82
C PRO A 377 10.21 26.02 -0.67
N ASP A 378 9.60 24.88 -0.99
CA ASP A 378 8.90 23.97 -0.09
C ASP A 378 7.71 24.60 0.67
N ALA A 379 7.27 25.79 0.25
CA ALA A 379 6.12 26.51 0.81
C ALA A 379 4.81 26.18 0.09
N ILE A 380 3.73 26.10 0.87
CA ILE A 380 2.37 25.81 0.42
C ILE A 380 1.61 27.10 0.07
N HIS A 381 0.43 26.95 -0.54
CA HIS A 381 -0.50 28.04 -0.81
C HIS A 381 -0.81 28.83 0.46
N ASP A 382 -0.79 30.16 0.34
CA ASP A 382 -1.04 31.09 1.45
C ASP A 382 -0.17 30.81 2.70
N PHE A 383 1.04 30.27 2.55
CA PHE A 383 1.96 30.08 3.69
C PHE A 383 2.21 31.40 4.46
N PHE A 384 2.08 32.54 3.76
CA PHE A 384 2.18 33.89 4.27
C PHE A 384 1.08 34.25 5.30
N ALA A 385 0.00 33.47 5.38
CA ALA A 385 -1.05 33.61 6.41
C ALA A 385 -0.87 32.64 7.60
N ILE A 386 0.06 31.67 7.51
CA ILE A 386 0.16 30.55 8.44
C ILE A 386 1.38 30.73 9.35
N GLU A 387 1.19 31.33 10.52
CA GLU A 387 2.26 31.58 11.50
C GLU A 387 3.04 30.32 11.90
N MET A 388 2.43 29.13 11.83
CA MET A 388 3.09 27.85 12.14
C MET A 388 4.06 27.38 11.04
N TRP A 389 4.12 28.06 9.89
CA TRP A 389 4.96 27.71 8.73
C TRP A 389 6.34 28.38 8.78
N GLU A 390 7.01 28.27 9.93
CA GLU A 390 8.34 28.84 10.16
C GLU A 390 9.47 27.92 9.65
N PRO A 391 10.57 28.46 9.10
CA PRO A 391 10.93 29.90 9.05
C PRO A 391 10.36 30.68 7.85
N GLU A 392 9.74 30.01 6.87
CA GLU A 392 9.35 30.62 5.61
C GLU A 392 8.36 31.79 5.79
N PHE A 393 7.43 31.66 6.75
CA PHE A 393 6.52 32.73 7.15
C PHE A 393 7.28 34.00 7.60
N SER A 394 8.16 33.91 8.60
CA SER A 394 8.90 35.07 9.10
C SER A 394 9.87 35.62 8.06
N GLU A 395 10.57 34.76 7.31
CA GLU A 395 11.57 35.19 6.35
C GLU A 395 10.96 35.90 5.14
N ALA A 396 9.81 35.46 4.63
CA ALA A 396 9.11 36.15 3.54
C ALA A 396 8.64 37.55 3.99
N HIS A 397 8.10 37.68 5.20
CA HIS A 397 7.74 38.99 5.76
C HIS A 397 8.95 39.91 5.99
N LYS A 398 10.08 39.35 6.45
CA LYS A 398 11.32 40.13 6.61
C LYS A 398 11.90 40.57 5.28
N ARG A 399 11.87 39.74 4.23
CA ARG A 399 12.33 40.12 2.89
C ARG A 399 11.54 41.30 2.33
N LEU A 400 10.22 41.30 2.53
CA LEU A 400 9.35 42.43 2.17
C LEU A 400 9.76 43.74 2.86
N VAL A 401 10.25 43.68 4.10
CA VAL A 401 10.60 44.86 4.94
C VAL A 401 12.09 45.20 4.90
N SER A 402 12.95 44.27 4.46
CA SER A 402 14.38 44.53 4.34
C SER A 402 14.61 45.71 3.39
N PRO A 403 15.50 46.64 3.72
CA PRO A 403 15.58 47.90 3.01
C PRO A 403 15.92 47.65 1.55
N LEU A 404 15.26 48.42 0.69
CA LEU A 404 15.70 48.96 -0.60
C LEU A 404 17.23 49.27 -0.62
N LYS A 405 18.07 48.23 -0.58
CA LYS A 405 19.54 48.25 -0.64
C LYS A 405 19.95 47.37 -1.83
N MET A 406 19.53 47.76 -3.02
CA MET A 406 20.14 47.29 -4.27
C MET A 406 20.61 48.50 -5.08
N GLU A 407 21.39 49.39 -4.46
CA GLU A 407 22.15 50.42 -5.19
C GLU A 407 23.62 50.53 -4.75
N SER A 408 24.13 49.71 -3.81
CA SER A 408 25.51 49.87 -3.30
C SER A 408 26.41 48.63 -3.30
N GLU A 409 25.99 47.46 -3.80
CA GLU A 409 26.85 46.25 -3.84
C GLU A 409 27.06 45.72 -5.27
N LYS A 410 27.31 46.64 -6.22
CA LYS A 410 27.91 46.30 -7.52
C LYS A 410 29.44 46.51 -7.57
N VAL A 411 30.08 46.72 -6.41
CA VAL A 411 31.53 46.93 -6.32
C VAL A 411 32.07 46.06 -5.20
N GLN A 412 33.06 45.22 -5.52
CA GLN A 412 33.71 44.19 -4.68
C GLN A 412 33.01 42.83 -4.68
N ILE A 413 33.38 41.98 -5.65
CA ILE A 413 34.18 40.77 -5.39
C ILE A 413 34.96 40.50 -6.69
N THR A 414 36.17 41.05 -6.73
CA THR A 414 37.23 40.61 -7.63
C THR A 414 38.23 39.89 -6.75
N THR A 415 38.59 38.66 -7.13
CA THR A 415 39.78 37.91 -6.69
C THR A 415 39.72 37.30 -5.29
N ILE A 416 39.69 35.96 -5.22
CA ILE A 416 40.75 35.11 -4.63
C ILE A 416 40.42 33.63 -4.92
N GLU A 417 41.26 33.07 -5.80
CA GLU A 417 41.85 31.73 -5.85
C GLU A 417 40.99 30.44 -5.91
N ASN A 418 40.94 29.94 -7.16
CA ASN A 418 41.23 28.57 -7.57
C ASN A 418 41.99 27.68 -6.55
N LYS A 419 41.38 26.55 -6.18
CA LYS A 419 42.06 25.24 -6.04
C LYS A 419 41.17 24.08 -6.49
N SER A 420 41.33 23.76 -7.78
CA SER A 420 41.36 22.42 -8.39
C SER A 420 40.41 21.32 -7.86
N VAL A 421 39.34 21.05 -8.60
CA VAL A 421 38.89 19.67 -8.88
C VAL A 421 38.60 19.56 -10.38
N LYS A 422 39.39 18.73 -11.07
CA LYS A 422 39.28 18.42 -12.50
C LYS A 422 37.86 17.93 -12.85
N SER A 423 37.07 18.75 -13.53
CA SER A 423 35.97 18.26 -14.36
C SER A 423 36.54 17.75 -15.68
N LEU A 424 36.60 16.43 -15.81
CA LEU A 424 36.78 15.80 -17.11
C LEU A 424 35.56 16.12 -17.96
N SER A 425 35.81 16.86 -19.03
CA SER A 425 34.95 17.03 -20.19
C SER A 425 34.36 15.70 -20.67
N SER A 426 33.08 15.73 -21.06
CA SER A 426 32.60 14.83 -22.10
C SER A 426 31.61 15.56 -23.02
N ASP A 427 32.16 16.21 -24.04
CA ASP A 427 31.58 16.10 -25.37
C ASP A 427 31.28 14.62 -25.68
N PRO A 428 30.22 14.28 -26.41
CA PRO A 428 29.97 12.91 -26.84
C PRO A 428 31.08 12.49 -27.82
N GLN A 429 32.07 11.77 -27.30
CA GLN A 429 33.09 11.07 -28.08
C GLN A 429 32.42 10.17 -29.15
N PRO A 430 33.00 10.06 -30.36
CA PRO A 430 32.48 9.19 -31.41
C PRO A 430 32.45 7.73 -30.94
N LYS A 431 31.28 7.09 -31.05
CA LYS A 431 31.05 5.69 -30.73
C LYS A 431 31.90 4.80 -31.65
N VAL A 432 33.07 4.35 -31.21
CA VAL A 432 33.79 3.26 -31.88
C VAL A 432 33.03 1.96 -31.61
N PRO A 433 32.42 1.30 -32.62
CA PRO A 433 31.75 0.01 -32.42
C PRO A 433 32.76 -1.06 -31.95
N TRP A 434 32.32 -1.98 -31.08
CA TRP A 434 33.13 -3.15 -30.67
C TRP A 434 32.77 -4.38 -31.52
N SER A 435 33.72 -5.29 -31.70
CA SER A 435 33.52 -6.55 -32.42
C SER A 435 32.79 -7.60 -31.57
N GLU A 436 32.09 -8.54 -32.21
CA GLU A 436 31.46 -9.67 -31.49
C GLU A 436 32.48 -10.51 -30.70
N ASP A 437 33.73 -10.59 -31.17
CA ASP A 437 34.77 -11.37 -30.53
C ASP A 437 35.34 -10.70 -29.27
N GLU A 438 35.37 -9.37 -29.23
CA GLU A 438 35.65 -8.62 -27.99
C GLU A 438 34.54 -8.87 -26.96
N GLU A 439 33.27 -8.82 -27.38
CA GLU A 439 32.15 -9.08 -26.47
C GLU A 439 32.14 -10.52 -25.94
N LYS A 440 32.39 -11.52 -26.79
CA LYS A 440 32.52 -12.94 -26.38
C LYS A 440 33.67 -13.14 -25.39
N ARG A 441 34.82 -12.48 -25.59
CA ARG A 441 35.95 -12.52 -24.65
C ARG A 441 35.61 -11.90 -23.31
N LEU A 442 34.94 -10.75 -23.30
CA LEU A 442 34.45 -10.12 -22.07
C LEU A 442 33.49 -11.04 -21.31
N ILE A 443 32.49 -11.62 -21.99
CA ILE A 443 31.52 -12.53 -21.37
C ILE A 443 32.21 -13.73 -20.71
N ARG A 444 33.16 -14.38 -21.40
CA ARG A 444 33.92 -15.50 -20.81
C ARG A 444 34.72 -15.07 -19.57
N LYS A 445 35.29 -13.87 -19.60
CA LYS A 445 36.01 -13.31 -18.45
C LYS A 445 35.08 -13.05 -17.26
N LEU A 446 33.87 -12.54 -17.51
CA LEU A 446 32.84 -12.38 -16.49
C LEU A 446 32.41 -13.75 -15.93
N ASP A 447 32.17 -14.73 -16.80
CA ASP A 447 31.74 -16.08 -16.41
C ASP A 447 32.74 -16.72 -15.44
N TRP A 448 34.03 -16.68 -15.77
CA TRP A 448 35.10 -17.26 -14.94
C TRP A 448 35.36 -16.52 -13.62
N ARG A 449 35.03 -15.23 -13.54
CA ARG A 449 35.25 -14.43 -12.33
C ARG A 449 34.05 -14.44 -11.39
N ILE A 450 32.83 -14.47 -11.94
CA ILE A 450 31.60 -14.26 -11.17
C ILE A 450 30.92 -15.59 -10.82
N LEU A 451 30.76 -16.50 -11.80
CA LEU A 451 29.95 -17.70 -11.59
C LEU A 451 30.55 -18.64 -10.53
N PRO A 452 31.87 -18.94 -10.50
CA PRO A 452 32.43 -19.82 -9.48
C PRO A 452 32.16 -19.34 -8.05
N VAL A 453 32.35 -18.04 -7.80
CA VAL A 453 32.11 -17.43 -6.48
C VAL A 453 30.64 -17.59 -6.09
N VAL A 454 29.74 -17.19 -6.99
CA VAL A 454 28.29 -17.26 -6.75
C VAL A 454 27.79 -18.70 -6.55
N ILE A 455 28.33 -19.67 -7.31
CA ILE A 455 28.01 -21.10 -7.17
C ILE A 455 28.46 -21.62 -5.80
N ILE A 456 29.68 -21.29 -5.36
CA ILE A 456 30.20 -21.72 -4.05
C ILE A 456 29.37 -21.15 -2.91
N LEU A 457 29.03 -19.86 -2.95
CA LEU A 457 28.22 -19.24 -1.90
C LEU A 457 26.81 -19.83 -1.84
N TYR A 458 26.21 -20.16 -2.98
CA TYR A 458 24.89 -20.78 -3.02
C TYR A 458 24.89 -22.25 -2.63
N LEU A 459 25.96 -22.97 -2.97
CA LEU A 459 26.19 -24.32 -2.51
C LEU A 459 26.25 -24.35 -0.98
N ALA A 460 27.01 -23.45 -0.35
CA ALA A 460 27.06 -23.30 1.10
C ALA A 460 25.67 -22.99 1.70
N ASN A 461 24.92 -22.05 1.10
CA ASN A 461 23.56 -21.73 1.52
C ASN A 461 22.63 -22.96 1.53
N PHE A 462 22.68 -23.82 0.50
CA PHE A 462 21.81 -25.00 0.46
C PHE A 462 22.28 -26.14 1.36
N ILE A 463 23.59 -26.25 1.60
CA ILE A 463 24.12 -27.21 2.58
C ILE A 463 23.53 -26.91 3.96
N ASP A 464 23.65 -25.67 4.43
CA ASP A 464 23.16 -25.24 5.75
C ASP A 464 21.65 -25.50 5.92
N ARG A 465 20.87 -25.22 4.87
CA ARG A 465 19.43 -25.49 4.84
C ARG A 465 19.07 -26.96 5.01
N THR A 466 19.79 -27.84 4.33
CA THR A 466 19.43 -29.27 4.22
C THR A 466 20.03 -30.13 5.33
N ASN A 467 21.05 -29.63 6.03
CA ASN A 467 21.71 -30.33 7.13
C ASN A 467 20.82 -30.68 8.30
N VAL A 468 19.72 -29.96 8.51
CA VAL A 468 18.72 -30.32 9.53
C VAL A 468 18.14 -31.73 9.30
N GLY A 469 18.12 -32.22 8.06
CA GLY A 469 17.76 -33.59 7.71
C GLY A 469 18.84 -34.61 8.08
N ASN A 470 20.11 -34.29 7.84
CA ASN A 470 21.25 -35.12 8.26
C ASN A 470 21.33 -35.21 9.78
N ALA A 471 21.17 -34.07 10.46
CA ALA A 471 21.17 -33.95 11.92
C ALA A 471 20.05 -34.75 12.57
N LYS A 472 18.85 -34.76 11.97
CA LYS A 472 17.72 -35.59 12.43
C LYS A 472 18.10 -37.07 12.49
N VAL A 473 18.70 -37.62 11.42
CA VAL A 473 19.13 -39.03 11.39
C VAL A 473 20.33 -39.30 12.31
N ALA A 474 21.10 -38.26 12.65
CA ALA A 474 22.20 -38.31 13.61
C ALA A 474 21.79 -38.06 15.07
N GLY A 475 20.48 -38.00 15.39
CA GLY A 475 19.98 -37.98 16.76
C GLY A 475 19.50 -36.63 17.29
N LEU A 476 19.41 -35.58 16.46
CA LEU A 476 18.97 -34.23 16.87
C LEU A 476 17.69 -34.24 17.69
N GLU A 477 16.63 -34.92 17.21
CA GLU A 477 15.32 -34.94 17.90
C GLU A 477 15.41 -35.51 19.31
N LYS A 478 16.19 -36.59 19.49
CA LYS A 478 16.38 -37.25 20.79
C LYS A 478 17.24 -36.41 21.73
N ASP A 479 18.31 -35.81 21.20
CA ASP A 479 19.30 -35.07 21.99
C ASP A 479 18.76 -33.78 22.62
N ILE A 480 17.82 -33.09 21.96
CA ILE A 480 17.26 -31.83 22.45
C ILE A 480 15.79 -31.96 22.90
N GLY A 481 15.28 -33.19 22.98
CA GLY A 481 13.94 -33.51 23.48
C GLY A 481 12.80 -33.03 22.58
N LEU A 482 12.95 -33.08 21.26
CA LEU A 482 11.85 -32.74 20.34
C LEU A 482 10.76 -33.81 20.36
N VAL A 483 9.53 -33.43 20.66
CA VAL A 483 8.37 -34.32 20.72
C VAL A 483 7.31 -33.99 19.66
N GLY A 484 6.61 -35.03 19.18
CA GLY A 484 5.50 -34.89 18.23
C GLY A 484 5.87 -34.14 16.95
N TYR A 485 5.24 -32.98 16.73
CA TYR A 485 5.39 -32.15 15.53
C TYR A 485 6.42 -31.02 15.68
N GLN A 486 7.15 -30.93 16.79
CA GLN A 486 8.07 -29.82 17.07
C GLN A 486 9.17 -29.67 15.99
N TYR A 487 9.68 -30.79 15.45
CA TYR A 487 10.62 -30.75 14.33
C TYR A 487 10.00 -30.09 13.09
N ASN A 488 8.77 -30.48 12.73
CA ASN A 488 8.03 -29.96 11.58
C ASN A 488 7.69 -28.46 11.73
N ILE A 489 7.39 -28.01 12.96
CA ILE A 489 7.20 -26.59 13.28
C ILE A 489 8.49 -25.80 13.03
N GLY A 490 9.64 -26.32 13.49
CA GLY A 490 10.94 -25.69 13.24
C GLY A 490 11.38 -25.70 11.77
N LEU A 491 10.93 -26.68 10.98
CA LEU A 491 11.09 -26.61 9.51
C LEU A 491 10.23 -25.50 8.90
N SER A 492 8.99 -25.35 9.36
CA SER A 492 8.03 -24.37 8.84
C SER A 492 8.44 -22.93 9.16
N ILE A 493 8.88 -22.65 10.39
CA ILE A 493 9.25 -21.28 10.80
C ILE A 493 10.39 -20.71 9.96
N PHE A 494 11.37 -21.55 9.59
CA PHE A 494 12.45 -21.16 8.69
C PHE A 494 11.92 -20.66 7.33
N TYR A 495 10.98 -21.39 6.72
CA TYR A 495 10.44 -20.99 5.41
C TYR A 495 9.53 -19.77 5.51
N ILE A 496 8.84 -19.59 6.64
CA ILE A 496 8.04 -18.38 6.90
C ILE A 496 8.97 -17.16 7.02
N THR A 497 10.02 -17.22 7.84
CA THR A 497 10.95 -16.08 7.98
C THR A 497 11.76 -15.84 6.71
N TYR A 498 12.11 -16.89 5.97
CA TYR A 498 12.72 -16.81 4.64
C TYR A 498 11.84 -16.03 3.66
N ALA A 499 10.55 -16.37 3.56
CA ALA A 499 9.62 -15.69 2.66
C ALA A 499 9.42 -14.22 3.07
N LEU A 500 9.36 -13.93 4.38
CA LEU A 500 9.22 -12.57 4.90
C LEU A 500 10.47 -11.72 4.68
N SER A 501 11.67 -12.30 4.74
CA SER A 501 12.93 -11.57 4.60
C SER A 501 13.35 -11.34 3.14
N GLU A 502 12.78 -12.10 2.20
CA GLU A 502 13.10 -12.05 0.77
C GLU A 502 13.02 -10.61 0.21
N VAL A 503 11.87 -9.94 0.37
CA VAL A 503 11.66 -8.58 -0.16
C VAL A 503 12.49 -7.52 0.60
N PRO A 504 12.43 -7.42 1.93
CA PRO A 504 13.21 -6.44 2.69
C PRO A 504 14.72 -6.55 2.45
N SER A 505 15.25 -7.78 2.42
CA SER A 505 16.69 -8.01 2.21
C SER A 505 17.15 -7.55 0.82
N ASN A 506 16.33 -7.73 -0.23
CA ASN A 506 16.68 -7.26 -1.57
C ASN A 506 16.54 -5.75 -1.75
N LEU A 507 15.66 -5.10 -1.00
CA LEU A 507 15.62 -3.64 -0.93
C LEU A 507 16.89 -3.07 -0.27
N LEU A 508 17.39 -3.74 0.78
CA LEU A 508 18.68 -3.41 1.41
C LEU A 508 19.85 -3.64 0.45
N LEU A 509 19.85 -4.77 -0.29
CA LEU A 509 20.85 -5.08 -1.30
C LEU A 509 21.00 -3.94 -2.32
N LYS A 510 19.89 -3.34 -2.78
CA LYS A 510 19.92 -2.21 -3.72
C LYS A 510 20.57 -0.95 -3.13
N ARG A 511 20.41 -0.72 -1.82
CA ARG A 511 20.99 0.44 -1.12
C ARG A 511 22.46 0.24 -0.77
N VAL A 512 22.81 -0.96 -0.27
CA VAL A 512 24.14 -1.28 0.25
C VAL A 512 25.11 -1.68 -0.87
N GLY A 513 24.59 -2.25 -1.95
CA GLY A 513 25.37 -2.87 -3.03
C GLY A 513 25.44 -4.39 -2.87
N ALA A 514 25.25 -5.11 -3.97
CA ALA A 514 25.25 -6.58 -3.99
C ALA A 514 26.60 -7.19 -3.58
N ASP A 515 27.69 -6.51 -3.92
CA ASP A 515 29.08 -6.87 -3.61
C ASP A 515 29.39 -6.87 -2.11
N LYS A 516 28.59 -6.17 -1.31
CA LYS A 516 28.71 -6.12 0.16
C LYS A 516 27.61 -6.90 0.84
N TRP A 517 26.37 -6.75 0.36
CA TRP A 517 25.22 -7.37 1.00
C TRP A 517 25.21 -8.89 0.89
N ILE A 518 25.56 -9.46 -0.28
CA ILE A 518 25.63 -10.93 -0.43
C ILE A 518 26.65 -11.54 0.57
N PRO A 519 27.90 -11.02 0.68
CA PRO A 519 28.84 -11.46 1.71
C PRO A 519 28.32 -11.31 3.15
N ILE A 520 27.62 -10.21 3.47
CA ILE A 520 26.98 -10.01 4.79
C ILE A 520 25.95 -11.11 5.07
N LEU A 521 25.10 -11.45 4.10
CA LEU A 521 24.12 -12.53 4.26
C LEU A 521 24.80 -13.87 4.51
N VAL A 522 25.81 -14.22 3.71
CA VAL A 522 26.56 -15.49 3.84
C VAL A 522 27.27 -15.60 5.18
N THR A 523 27.88 -14.51 5.63
CA THR A 523 28.52 -14.46 6.95
C THR A 523 27.47 -14.62 8.06
N GLY A 524 26.32 -13.96 7.93
CA GLY A 524 25.23 -14.01 8.90
C GLY A 524 24.59 -15.39 9.03
N PHE A 525 24.23 -16.06 7.93
CA PHE A 525 23.67 -17.41 8.02
C PHE A 525 24.73 -18.46 8.39
N GLY A 526 25.99 -18.28 7.98
CA GLY A 526 27.10 -19.12 8.44
C GLY A 526 27.31 -19.05 9.96
N LEU A 527 27.23 -17.84 10.54
CA LEU A 527 27.27 -17.64 11.99
C LEU A 527 26.09 -18.32 12.69
N VAL A 528 24.87 -18.18 12.18
CA VAL A 528 23.68 -18.85 12.75
C VAL A 528 23.81 -20.37 12.64
N CYS A 529 24.30 -20.88 11.51
CA CYS A 529 24.60 -22.29 11.33
C CYS A 529 25.59 -22.77 12.40
N PHE A 530 26.70 -22.07 12.60
CA PHE A 530 27.67 -22.35 13.67
C PHE A 530 27.02 -22.38 15.06
N CYS A 531 26.18 -21.39 15.38
CA CYS A 531 25.45 -21.30 16.65
C CYS A 531 24.46 -22.47 16.87
N THR A 532 23.99 -23.13 15.81
CA THR A 532 23.09 -24.30 15.88
C THR A 532 23.72 -25.43 16.69
N THR A 533 25.05 -25.53 16.72
CA THR A 533 25.80 -26.51 17.53
C THR A 533 25.42 -26.48 19.01
N PHE A 534 25.08 -25.30 19.55
CA PHE A 534 24.93 -25.07 20.99
C PHE A 534 23.48 -25.14 21.49
N ILE A 535 22.51 -25.47 20.63
CA ILE A 535 21.12 -25.58 21.07
C ILE A 535 20.90 -26.84 21.91
N THR A 536 20.03 -26.72 22.92
CA THR A 536 19.75 -27.78 23.89
C THR A 536 18.26 -28.09 24.06
N ASN A 537 17.37 -27.30 23.48
CA ASN A 537 15.92 -27.45 23.66
C ASN A 537 15.14 -26.95 22.42
N PHE A 538 13.81 -27.15 22.45
CA PHE A 538 12.90 -26.73 21.40
C PHE A 538 12.92 -25.21 21.13
N ALA A 539 13.02 -24.36 22.15
CA ALA A 539 13.06 -22.91 21.98
C ALA A 539 14.32 -22.46 21.22
N GLY A 540 15.49 -23.02 21.57
CA GLY A 540 16.74 -22.78 20.87
C GLY A 540 16.67 -23.23 19.41
N PHE A 541 16.04 -24.38 19.14
CA PHE A 541 15.77 -24.85 17.78
C PHE A 541 14.91 -23.84 17.00
N MET A 542 13.81 -23.37 17.57
CA MET A 542 12.92 -22.39 16.93
C MET A 542 13.64 -21.08 16.57
N ILE A 543 14.42 -20.53 17.51
CA ILE A 543 15.15 -19.26 17.32
C ILE A 543 16.16 -19.38 16.18
N ILE A 544 17.01 -20.40 16.21
CA ILE A 544 18.03 -20.62 15.18
C ILE A 544 17.38 -20.83 13.81
N ARG A 545 16.28 -21.60 13.74
CA ARG A 545 15.55 -21.82 12.48
C ARG A 545 14.96 -20.52 11.93
N ALA A 546 14.39 -19.68 12.79
CA ALA A 546 13.85 -18.37 12.40
C ALA A 546 14.95 -17.42 11.89
N LEU A 547 16.07 -17.31 12.61
CA LEU A 547 17.21 -16.47 12.24
C LEU A 547 17.87 -16.95 10.94
N LEU A 548 18.01 -18.26 10.75
CA LEU A 548 18.59 -18.80 9.52
C LEU A 548 17.72 -18.42 8.31
N GLY A 549 16.39 -18.52 8.42
CA GLY A 549 15.48 -18.08 7.37
C GLY A 549 15.58 -16.57 7.09
N LEU A 550 15.70 -15.75 8.15
CA LEU A 550 15.88 -14.31 8.03
C LEU A 550 17.13 -13.95 7.21
N TRP A 551 18.26 -14.61 7.47
CA TRP A 551 19.51 -14.36 6.76
C TRP A 551 19.56 -14.98 5.36
N GLU A 552 19.04 -16.21 5.17
CA GLU A 552 19.08 -16.89 3.87
C GLU A 552 18.11 -16.28 2.83
N GLY A 553 16.97 -15.71 3.26
CA GLY A 553 15.89 -15.30 2.34
C GLY A 553 16.32 -14.30 1.26
N GLY A 554 17.33 -13.48 1.53
CA GLY A 554 17.86 -12.52 0.56
C GLY A 554 18.76 -13.12 -0.54
N MET A 555 19.25 -14.36 -0.36
CA MET A 555 20.38 -14.88 -1.14
C MET A 555 20.03 -15.15 -2.60
N MET A 556 18.99 -15.94 -2.86
CA MET A 556 18.60 -16.34 -4.22
C MET A 556 18.20 -15.14 -5.12
N PRO A 557 17.22 -14.31 -4.74
CA PRO A 557 16.90 -13.07 -5.48
C PRO A 557 18.06 -12.08 -5.54
N GLY A 558 18.90 -12.02 -4.49
CA GLY A 558 20.04 -11.09 -4.44
C GLY A 558 21.12 -11.44 -5.46
N VAL A 559 21.45 -12.73 -5.58
CA VAL A 559 22.32 -13.24 -6.63
C VAL A 559 21.71 -13.03 -8.02
N ALA A 560 20.41 -13.28 -8.19
CA ALA A 560 19.75 -13.08 -9.48
C ALA A 560 19.84 -11.61 -9.92
N TYR A 561 19.61 -10.67 -9.00
CA TYR A 561 19.82 -9.24 -9.23
C TYR A 561 21.28 -8.94 -9.55
N TYR A 562 22.22 -9.47 -8.76
CA TYR A 562 23.66 -9.25 -8.98
C TYR A 562 24.10 -9.66 -10.39
N LEU A 563 23.73 -10.86 -10.84
CA LEU A 563 24.03 -11.35 -12.19
C LEU A 563 23.39 -10.48 -13.28
N SER A 564 22.20 -9.91 -13.03
CA SER A 564 21.56 -9.00 -13.98
C SER A 564 22.33 -7.70 -14.23
N THR A 565 23.28 -7.33 -13.35
CA THR A 565 24.13 -6.14 -13.54
C THR A 565 25.33 -6.37 -14.45
N TYR A 566 25.56 -7.61 -14.89
CA TYR A 566 26.70 -8.01 -15.73
C TYR A 566 26.30 -8.67 -17.05
N TYR A 567 25.14 -9.33 -17.10
CA TYR A 567 24.71 -10.17 -18.22
C TYR A 567 23.46 -9.64 -18.89
N LYS A 568 23.40 -9.75 -20.23
CA LYS A 568 22.19 -9.45 -21.01
C LYS A 568 21.07 -10.44 -20.67
N ARG A 569 19.81 -10.07 -20.94
CA ARG A 569 18.64 -10.90 -20.58
C ARG A 569 18.68 -12.34 -21.10
N HIS A 570 19.11 -12.53 -22.34
CA HIS A 570 19.21 -13.85 -22.96
C HIS A 570 20.42 -14.65 -22.45
N GLU A 571 21.47 -13.97 -21.97
CA GLU A 571 22.65 -14.57 -21.35
C GLU A 571 22.36 -15.02 -19.91
N LEU A 572 21.54 -14.26 -19.18
CA LEU A 572 21.24 -14.46 -17.77
C LEU A 572 20.57 -15.83 -17.49
N VAL A 573 19.71 -16.29 -18.39
CA VAL A 573 18.95 -17.55 -18.23
C VAL A 573 19.86 -18.75 -18.04
N LEU A 574 20.90 -18.90 -18.87
CA LEU A 574 21.84 -20.01 -18.77
C LEU A 574 22.60 -19.97 -17.44
N ARG A 575 22.98 -18.77 -16.99
CA ARG A 575 23.79 -18.54 -15.79
C ARG A 575 23.01 -18.78 -14.52
N ILE A 576 21.74 -18.35 -14.48
CA ILE A 576 20.83 -18.73 -13.41
C ILE A 576 20.64 -20.25 -13.39
N GLY A 577 20.50 -20.91 -14.54
CA GLY A 577 20.43 -22.36 -14.62
C GLY A 577 21.65 -23.08 -14.03
N ILE A 578 22.86 -22.62 -14.37
CA ILE A 578 24.11 -23.14 -13.82
C ILE A 578 24.18 -22.89 -12.31
N PHE A 579 23.88 -21.67 -11.86
CA PHE A 579 23.86 -21.31 -10.44
C PHE A 579 22.87 -22.18 -9.64
N VAL A 580 21.63 -22.35 -10.12
CA VAL A 580 20.62 -23.14 -9.41
C VAL A 580 21.00 -24.62 -9.34
N SER A 581 21.80 -25.15 -10.28
CA SER A 581 22.31 -26.53 -10.18
C SER A 581 23.20 -26.78 -8.95
N ALA A 582 23.71 -25.73 -8.31
CA ALA A 582 24.43 -25.88 -7.05
C ALA A 582 23.52 -26.40 -5.91
N SER A 583 22.19 -26.25 -6.02
CA SER A 583 21.21 -26.77 -5.05
C SER A 583 21.08 -28.28 -5.03
N SER A 584 21.30 -28.96 -6.16
CA SER A 584 21.39 -30.42 -6.16
C SER A 584 22.76 -30.87 -5.69
N LEU A 585 23.82 -30.13 -6.06
CA LEU A 585 25.19 -30.48 -5.70
C LEU A 585 25.45 -30.34 -4.20
N SER A 586 24.83 -29.36 -3.54
CA SER A 586 24.88 -29.18 -2.08
C SER A 586 24.39 -30.41 -1.31
N GLY A 587 23.37 -31.12 -1.80
CA GLY A 587 22.89 -32.35 -1.16
C GLY A 587 23.95 -33.45 -1.16
N ALA A 588 24.78 -33.51 -2.20
CA ALA A 588 25.89 -34.44 -2.29
C ALA A 588 27.02 -34.08 -1.31
N PHE A 589 27.41 -32.80 -1.25
CA PHE A 589 28.42 -32.34 -0.30
C PHE A 589 27.95 -32.47 1.15
N GLY A 590 26.71 -32.10 1.46
CA GLY A 590 26.15 -32.21 2.81
C GLY A 590 26.10 -33.67 3.31
N GLY A 591 25.69 -34.63 2.46
CA GLY A 591 25.73 -36.04 2.81
C GLY A 591 27.15 -36.58 3.02
N LEU A 592 28.11 -36.16 2.16
CA LEU A 592 29.50 -36.57 2.26
C LEU A 592 30.18 -35.99 3.51
N LEU A 593 30.04 -34.68 3.74
CA LEU A 593 30.60 -33.99 4.90
C LEU A 593 30.01 -34.55 6.19
N ALA A 594 28.68 -34.66 6.30
CA ALA A 594 28.04 -35.21 7.48
C ALA A 594 28.55 -36.64 7.80
N SER A 595 28.76 -37.48 6.77
CA SER A 595 29.27 -38.85 6.98
C SER A 595 30.71 -38.90 7.53
N GLY A 596 31.53 -37.88 7.21
CA GLY A 596 32.89 -37.71 7.73
C GLY A 596 32.89 -37.06 9.10
N LEU A 597 32.11 -36.00 9.29
CA LEU A 597 32.01 -35.22 10.53
C LEU A 597 31.45 -36.04 11.70
N LEU A 598 30.59 -37.01 11.42
CA LEU A 598 30.09 -37.97 12.42
C LEU A 598 31.12 -39.02 12.85
N LYS A 599 32.29 -39.10 12.19
CA LYS A 599 33.41 -39.97 12.60
C LYS A 599 34.46 -39.26 13.45
N ILE A 600 34.36 -37.93 13.59
CA ILE A 600 35.33 -37.15 14.37
C ILE A 600 35.30 -37.61 15.85
N PRO A 601 36.47 -37.83 16.47
CA PRO A 601 36.58 -38.17 17.90
C PRO A 601 36.02 -37.06 18.79
N GLU A 602 35.88 -37.33 20.08
CA GLU A 602 35.33 -36.36 21.04
C GLU A 602 36.16 -35.06 21.03
N LEU A 603 35.48 -33.93 20.82
CA LEU A 603 36.04 -32.60 20.96
C LEU A 603 35.64 -32.06 22.34
N LYS A 604 36.48 -31.23 22.96
CA LYS A 604 36.23 -30.70 24.31
C LYS A 604 34.85 -30.01 24.38
N GLY A 605 33.89 -30.61 25.10
CA GLY A 605 32.52 -30.11 25.26
C GLY A 605 31.50 -30.55 24.19
N ILE A 606 31.90 -31.36 23.19
CA ILE A 606 31.01 -31.92 22.16
C ILE A 606 31.18 -33.44 22.12
N PRO A 607 30.13 -34.22 22.47
CA PRO A 607 30.25 -35.67 22.49
C PRO A 607 30.59 -36.25 21.11
N LYS A 608 31.29 -37.40 21.12
CA LYS A 608 31.74 -38.11 19.91
C LYS A 608 30.58 -38.43 18.97
N GLY A 609 30.75 -38.18 17.68
CA GLY A 609 29.82 -38.58 16.62
C GLY A 609 28.43 -37.94 16.70
N THR A 610 28.32 -36.73 17.26
CA THR A 610 27.05 -36.01 17.37
C THR A 610 26.75 -35.17 16.12
N TRP A 611 25.46 -34.90 15.89
CA TRP A 611 24.96 -33.99 14.85
C TRP A 611 25.53 -32.56 14.97
N ARG A 612 26.02 -32.18 16.16
CA ARG A 612 26.62 -30.88 16.46
C ARG A 612 27.86 -30.61 15.61
N ASN A 613 28.66 -31.63 15.31
CA ASN A 613 29.85 -31.49 14.47
C ASN A 613 29.54 -31.00 13.05
N ILE A 614 28.35 -31.35 12.52
CA ILE A 614 27.89 -30.94 11.19
C ILE A 614 27.79 -29.42 11.15
N PHE A 615 27.01 -28.84 12.06
CA PHE A 615 26.77 -27.40 12.11
C PHE A 615 28.00 -26.59 12.54
N LEU A 616 28.85 -27.15 13.41
CA LEU A 616 30.07 -26.49 13.87
C LEU A 616 31.04 -26.25 12.71
N VAL A 617 31.39 -27.31 11.97
CA VAL A 617 32.40 -27.23 10.92
C VAL A 617 31.83 -26.54 9.68
N GLU A 618 30.62 -26.91 9.26
CA GLU A 618 30.03 -26.37 8.05
C GLU A 618 29.65 -24.89 8.23
N GLY A 619 29.11 -24.51 9.39
CA GLY A 619 28.86 -23.10 9.72
C GLY A 619 30.15 -22.25 9.75
N ALA A 620 31.24 -22.79 10.29
CA ALA A 620 32.54 -22.10 10.27
C ALA A 620 33.08 -21.91 8.83
N ILE A 621 32.97 -22.94 7.98
CA ILE A 621 33.37 -22.86 6.57
C ILE A 621 32.51 -21.83 5.83
N THR A 622 31.18 -21.88 5.99
CA THR A 622 30.26 -20.91 5.37
C THR A 622 30.59 -19.49 5.80
N MET A 623 30.82 -19.26 7.10
CA MET A 623 31.18 -17.94 7.62
C MET A 623 32.51 -17.45 7.02
N ALA A 624 33.52 -18.31 6.91
CA ALA A 624 34.79 -17.98 6.27
C ALA A 624 34.64 -17.66 4.77
N LEU A 625 33.79 -18.40 4.04
CA LEU A 625 33.45 -18.11 2.64
C LEU A 625 32.74 -16.77 2.50
N GLY A 626 31.83 -16.43 3.41
CA GLY A 626 31.17 -15.13 3.48
C GLY A 626 32.16 -13.98 3.67
N LEU A 627 33.10 -14.13 4.61
CA LEU A 627 34.16 -13.15 4.84
C LEU A 627 35.10 -13.01 3.63
N ALA A 628 35.47 -14.12 3.00
CA ALA A 628 36.28 -14.12 1.79
C ALA A 628 35.55 -13.46 0.60
N ALA A 629 34.22 -13.60 0.52
CA ALA A 629 33.42 -13.06 -0.57
C ALA A 629 33.46 -11.52 -0.65
N PHE A 630 33.76 -10.79 0.45
CA PHE A 630 33.99 -9.34 0.39
C PHE A 630 35.17 -8.96 -0.53
N TYR A 631 36.14 -9.86 -0.72
CA TYR A 631 37.30 -9.64 -1.57
C TYR A 631 37.11 -10.22 -2.98
N PHE A 632 36.43 -11.37 -3.09
CA PHE A 632 36.30 -12.09 -4.36
C PHE A 632 35.07 -11.72 -5.18
N LEU A 633 34.00 -11.20 -4.57
CA LEU A 633 32.78 -10.83 -5.27
C LEU A 633 32.92 -9.41 -5.84
N PRO A 634 33.01 -9.21 -7.17
CA PRO A 634 33.29 -7.89 -7.72
C PRO A 634 32.10 -6.92 -7.61
N GLY A 635 32.40 -5.65 -7.29
CA GLY A 635 31.48 -4.50 -7.29
C GLY A 635 30.83 -4.19 -8.65
N PRO A 636 30.07 -3.10 -8.82
CA PRO A 636 29.49 -2.73 -10.12
C PRO A 636 30.54 -2.64 -11.24
N ALA A 637 30.21 -3.06 -12.47
CA ALA A 637 31.17 -3.16 -13.60
C ALA A 637 32.05 -1.91 -13.77
N GLU A 638 31.48 -0.72 -13.58
CA GLU A 638 32.14 0.60 -13.62
C GLU A 638 33.32 0.72 -12.63
N ARG A 639 33.22 0.10 -11.46
CA ARG A 639 34.18 0.21 -10.35
C ARG A 639 35.05 -1.03 -10.18
N THR A 640 34.85 -2.07 -10.98
CA THR A 640 35.62 -3.31 -10.87
C THR A 640 37.07 -3.13 -11.31
N LYS A 641 38.00 -3.69 -10.53
CA LYS A 641 39.44 -3.61 -10.82
C LYS A 641 39.93 -4.64 -11.85
N PHE A 642 39.17 -5.70 -12.12
CA PHE A 642 39.59 -6.78 -13.01
C PHE A 642 39.25 -6.54 -14.50
N LEU A 643 38.41 -5.54 -14.79
CA LEU A 643 38.11 -5.08 -16.15
C LEU A 643 39.01 -3.89 -16.50
N ASN A 644 39.55 -3.87 -17.72
CA ASN A 644 40.25 -2.69 -18.25
C ASN A 644 39.24 -1.62 -18.73
N GLU A 645 39.69 -0.41 -19.02
CA GLU A 645 38.79 0.70 -19.41
C GLU A 645 37.96 0.41 -20.67
N ARG A 646 38.53 -0.29 -21.65
CA ARG A 646 37.81 -0.74 -22.86
C ARG A 646 36.71 -1.74 -22.51
N GLU A 647 37.01 -2.73 -21.69
CA GLU A 647 36.07 -3.75 -21.21
C GLU A 647 34.97 -3.17 -20.33
N LYS A 648 35.28 -2.21 -19.46
CA LYS A 648 34.28 -1.48 -18.64
C LYS A 648 33.29 -0.74 -19.53
N MET A 649 33.81 -0.03 -20.53
CA MET A 649 32.98 0.70 -21.50
C MET A 649 32.07 -0.28 -22.27
N ILE A 650 32.60 -1.40 -22.76
CA ILE A 650 31.79 -2.45 -23.42
C ILE A 650 30.75 -3.03 -22.45
N ALA A 651 31.12 -3.33 -21.20
CA ALA A 651 30.22 -3.91 -20.20
C ALA A 651 29.03 -2.99 -19.87
N VAL A 652 29.27 -1.70 -19.70
CA VAL A 652 28.21 -0.71 -19.42
C VAL A 652 27.37 -0.46 -20.67
N GLN A 653 28.01 -0.21 -21.82
CA GLN A 653 27.30 0.12 -23.06
C GLN A 653 26.50 -1.04 -23.61
N ARG A 654 26.96 -2.30 -23.49
CA ARG A 654 26.21 -3.46 -23.99
C ARG A 654 24.93 -3.70 -23.17
N LEU A 655 24.94 -3.42 -21.88
CA LEU A 655 23.77 -3.50 -21.01
C LEU A 655 22.83 -2.32 -21.25
N ALA A 656 23.37 -1.11 -21.43
CA ALA A 656 22.59 0.06 -21.85
C ALA A 656 21.96 -0.14 -23.24
N LYS A 657 22.64 -0.85 -24.15
CA LYS A 657 22.11 -1.25 -25.47
C LYS A 657 21.06 -2.37 -25.35
N ASP A 658 21.23 -3.37 -24.48
CA ASP A 658 20.15 -4.35 -24.20
C ASP A 658 18.92 -3.70 -23.53
N GLN A 659 19.13 -2.61 -22.78
CA GLN A 659 18.08 -1.76 -22.20
C GLN A 659 17.50 -0.73 -23.18
N GLY A 660 18.27 -0.29 -24.19
CA GLY A 660 17.91 0.77 -25.15
C GLY A 660 17.50 0.28 -26.54
N GLU A 661 17.97 -0.88 -27.01
CA GLU A 661 17.38 -1.67 -28.11
C GLU A 661 16.07 -2.30 -27.67
N ALA A 662 15.88 -2.48 -26.36
CA ALA A 662 14.56 -2.50 -25.75
C ALA A 662 13.82 -1.14 -25.86
N ASN A 663 14.10 -0.29 -26.85
CA ASN A 663 13.21 0.77 -27.35
C ASN A 663 12.99 0.71 -28.87
N THR A 664 13.30 -0.39 -29.56
CA THR A 664 12.95 -0.56 -30.97
C THR A 664 12.47 -1.99 -31.24
N ALA A 665 11.16 -2.10 -31.55
CA ALA A 665 10.40 -3.34 -31.77
C ALA A 665 10.04 -4.19 -30.52
N GLY A 666 9.24 -3.60 -29.60
CA GLY A 666 8.48 -4.38 -28.59
C GLY A 666 8.41 -3.80 -27.17
N SER A 667 8.94 -2.60 -26.94
CA SER A 667 9.29 -2.15 -25.59
C SER A 667 9.26 -0.64 -25.37
N HIS A 668 8.39 0.08 -26.09
CA HIS A 668 7.87 1.34 -25.57
C HIS A 668 6.84 1.04 -24.48
N ALA A 669 7.33 0.80 -23.26
CA ALA A 669 6.49 0.87 -22.08
C ALA A 669 6.15 2.34 -21.81
N ALA A 670 4.98 2.77 -22.27
CA ALA A 670 4.34 3.97 -21.78
C ALA A 670 4.25 3.92 -20.23
N LYS A 671 4.46 5.06 -19.56
CA LYS A 671 4.20 5.18 -18.12
C LYS A 671 2.70 4.97 -17.88
N GLY A 672 2.35 3.78 -17.39
CA GLY A 672 0.97 3.42 -17.05
C GLY A 672 0.59 1.98 -17.45
N ASP A 673 0.15 1.21 -16.46
CA ASP A 673 -0.80 0.09 -16.59
C ASP A 673 -0.36 -1.27 -17.20
N SER A 674 0.94 -1.60 -17.23
CA SER A 674 1.39 -2.93 -17.69
C SER A 674 1.48 -3.99 -16.60
N TRP A 675 1.88 -3.66 -15.37
CA TRP A 675 2.27 -4.63 -14.33
C TRP A 675 1.16 -5.64 -13.96
N TRP A 676 -0.11 -5.20 -13.89
CA TRP A 676 -1.20 -6.08 -13.48
C TRP A 676 -1.40 -7.23 -14.48
N ARG A 677 -0.99 -7.08 -15.76
CA ARG A 677 -1.14 -8.11 -16.80
C ARG A 677 -0.42 -9.42 -16.45
N ALA A 678 0.61 -9.37 -15.61
CA ALA A 678 1.23 -10.57 -15.06
C ALA A 678 0.22 -11.45 -14.30
N PHE A 679 -0.71 -10.83 -13.57
CA PHE A 679 -1.76 -11.51 -12.81
C PHE A 679 -2.94 -12.01 -13.67
N LYS A 680 -3.07 -11.56 -14.93
CA LYS A 680 -4.03 -12.16 -15.90
C LYS A 680 -3.37 -13.12 -16.89
N SER A 681 -2.04 -13.28 -16.81
CA SER A 681 -1.30 -14.20 -17.65
C SER A 681 -1.49 -15.63 -17.18
N LEU A 682 -2.19 -16.43 -17.99
CA LEU A 682 -2.33 -17.88 -17.75
C LEU A 682 -0.97 -18.58 -17.67
N ASN A 683 -0.01 -18.15 -18.51
CA ASN A 683 1.37 -18.64 -18.49
C ASN A 683 2.00 -18.44 -17.11
N THR A 684 1.82 -17.26 -16.50
CA THR A 684 2.42 -16.92 -15.21
C THR A 684 1.81 -17.77 -14.09
N TRP A 685 0.47 -17.90 -14.02
CA TRP A 685 -0.19 -18.70 -13.00
C TRP A 685 0.12 -20.18 -13.08
N ILE A 686 0.08 -20.76 -14.30
CA ILE A 686 0.42 -22.18 -14.46
C ILE A 686 1.89 -22.42 -14.09
N CYS A 687 2.82 -21.55 -14.53
CA CYS A 687 4.21 -21.69 -14.13
C CYS A 687 4.40 -21.53 -12.61
N ALA A 688 3.67 -20.64 -11.95
CA ALA A 688 3.74 -20.42 -10.51
C ALA A 688 3.23 -21.63 -9.71
N ILE A 689 2.09 -22.20 -10.10
CA ILE A 689 1.54 -23.42 -9.49
C ILE A 689 2.49 -24.60 -9.71
N CYS A 690 2.97 -24.79 -10.95
CA CYS A 690 3.97 -25.81 -11.25
C CYS A 690 5.25 -25.61 -10.40
N PHE A 691 5.69 -24.38 -10.20
CA PHE A 691 6.88 -24.09 -9.40
C PHE A 691 6.67 -24.38 -7.90
N LEU A 692 5.46 -24.19 -7.36
CA LEU A 692 5.05 -24.65 -6.03
C LEU A 692 5.10 -26.18 -5.94
N LEU A 693 4.46 -26.89 -6.89
CA LEU A 693 4.41 -28.36 -6.90
C LEU A 693 5.82 -28.96 -7.04
N ASN A 694 6.70 -28.34 -7.84
CA ASN A 694 8.11 -28.72 -7.92
C ASN A 694 8.84 -28.50 -6.59
N ASN A 695 8.69 -27.33 -5.95
CA ASN A 695 9.35 -27.06 -4.67
C ASN A 695 8.89 -28.02 -3.58
N MET A 696 7.65 -28.53 -3.64
CA MET A 696 7.23 -29.60 -2.73
C MET A 696 8.11 -30.83 -2.86
N THR A 697 8.36 -31.28 -4.09
CA THR A 697 9.18 -32.46 -4.36
C THR A 697 10.66 -32.24 -4.09
N VAL A 698 11.22 -31.12 -4.57
CA VAL A 698 12.65 -30.79 -4.37
C VAL A 698 12.98 -30.72 -2.88
N GLN A 699 12.12 -30.08 -2.08
CA GLN A 699 12.36 -29.95 -0.64
C GLN A 699 12.01 -31.22 0.13
N GLY A 700 11.05 -32.01 -0.35
CA GLY A 700 10.73 -33.31 0.24
C GLY A 700 11.93 -34.24 0.18
N ILE A 701 12.57 -34.31 -0.99
CA ILE A 701 13.82 -35.03 -1.15
C ILE A 701 14.92 -34.35 -0.31
N SER A 702 15.13 -33.04 -0.46
CA SER A 702 16.28 -32.36 0.16
C SER A 702 16.32 -32.45 1.68
N LEU A 703 15.16 -32.35 2.34
CA LEU A 703 15.07 -32.38 3.81
C LEU A 703 14.96 -33.80 4.38
N PHE A 704 14.33 -34.73 3.65
CA PHE A 704 14.00 -36.06 4.17
C PHE A 704 14.77 -37.20 3.49
N MET A 705 15.65 -36.94 2.52
CA MET A 705 16.47 -37.99 1.87
C MET A 705 17.22 -38.88 2.87
N PRO A 706 17.93 -38.35 3.88
CA PRO A 706 18.63 -39.19 4.83
C PRO A 706 17.65 -40.06 5.63
N THR A 707 16.47 -39.52 5.96
CA THR A 707 15.39 -40.23 6.66
C THR A 707 14.80 -41.35 5.80
N LEU A 708 14.61 -41.12 4.49
CA LEU A 708 14.20 -42.15 3.55
C LEU A 708 15.21 -43.28 3.46
N MET A 709 16.51 -42.96 3.37
CA MET A 709 17.58 -43.97 3.39
C MET A 709 17.59 -44.75 4.72
N ARG A 710 17.37 -44.06 5.84
CA ARG A 710 17.26 -44.70 7.16
C ARG A 710 16.07 -45.65 7.23
N GLY A 711 14.93 -45.25 6.66
CA GLY A 711 13.72 -46.08 6.53
C GLY A 711 13.90 -47.32 5.64
N MET A 712 14.87 -47.30 4.73
CA MET A 712 15.27 -48.47 3.92
C MET A 712 16.21 -49.44 4.67
N GLY A 713 16.56 -49.16 5.93
CA GLY A 713 17.36 -50.04 6.78
C GLY A 713 18.86 -49.75 6.83
N TYR A 714 19.33 -48.68 6.16
CA TYR A 714 20.75 -48.31 6.20
C TYR A 714 21.18 -47.68 7.54
N SER A 715 22.45 -47.82 7.93
CA SER A 715 23.01 -47.16 9.12
C SER A 715 23.00 -45.63 8.98
N THR A 716 23.18 -44.85 10.06
CA THR A 716 23.22 -43.37 9.99
C THR A 716 24.27 -42.86 9.00
N ILE A 717 25.51 -43.38 9.08
CA ILE A 717 26.60 -43.00 8.18
C ILE A 717 26.33 -43.49 6.74
N GLN A 718 25.84 -44.72 6.57
CA GLN A 718 25.50 -45.24 5.24
C GLN A 718 24.36 -44.46 4.60
N SER A 719 23.36 -44.04 5.38
CA SER A 719 22.21 -43.27 4.91
C SER A 719 22.65 -41.94 4.31
N GLN A 720 23.62 -41.27 4.93
CA GLN A 720 24.18 -40.01 4.45
C GLN A 720 25.07 -40.21 3.22
N LEU A 721 25.95 -41.23 3.20
CA LEU A 721 26.77 -41.53 2.02
C LEU A 721 25.92 -41.89 0.80
N ARG A 722 24.78 -42.58 1.00
CA ARG A 722 23.88 -42.98 -0.09
C ARG A 722 23.04 -41.83 -0.63
N THR A 723 22.98 -40.66 0.02
CA THR A 723 22.34 -39.49 -0.59
C THR A 723 23.22 -38.87 -1.68
N VAL A 724 24.55 -39.07 -1.61
CA VAL A 724 25.53 -38.44 -2.51
C VAL A 724 25.31 -38.79 -3.99
N PRO A 725 25.20 -40.07 -4.40
CA PRO A 725 25.14 -40.41 -5.81
C PRO A 725 23.88 -39.87 -6.54
N PRO A 726 22.65 -39.98 -5.98
CA PRO A 726 21.46 -39.37 -6.60
C PRO A 726 21.63 -37.86 -6.89
N TYR A 727 22.22 -37.12 -5.96
CA TYR A 727 22.43 -35.67 -6.09
C TYR A 727 23.50 -35.30 -7.13
N VAL A 728 24.60 -36.06 -7.21
CA VAL A 728 25.63 -35.86 -8.24
C VAL A 728 25.04 -36.09 -9.63
N VAL A 729 24.33 -37.20 -9.82
CA VAL A 729 23.68 -37.51 -11.11
C VAL A 729 22.63 -36.45 -11.46
N ALA A 730 21.81 -36.03 -10.48
CA ALA A 730 20.83 -34.97 -10.69
C ALA A 730 21.47 -33.63 -11.09
N SER A 731 22.64 -33.29 -10.54
CA SER A 731 23.36 -32.05 -10.87
C SER A 731 23.86 -32.05 -12.31
N VAL A 732 24.55 -33.13 -12.72
CA VAL A 732 25.04 -33.28 -14.10
C VAL A 732 23.88 -33.29 -15.10
N PHE A 733 22.82 -34.04 -14.78
CA PHE A 733 21.62 -34.12 -15.61
C PHE A 733 20.91 -32.76 -15.72
N SER A 734 20.78 -32.02 -14.60
CA SER A 734 20.16 -30.69 -14.58
C SER A 734 20.88 -29.69 -15.47
N ILE A 735 22.23 -29.69 -15.47
CA ILE A 735 23.03 -28.85 -16.38
C ILE A 735 22.78 -29.25 -17.84
N GLY A 736 22.75 -30.55 -18.14
CA GLY A 736 22.46 -31.06 -19.49
C GLY A 736 21.07 -30.65 -20.00
N ILE A 737 20.03 -30.80 -19.17
CA ILE A 737 18.67 -30.39 -19.51
C ILE A 737 18.57 -28.87 -19.65
N ALA A 738 19.19 -28.09 -18.76
CA ALA A 738 19.22 -26.63 -18.86
C ALA A 738 19.87 -26.17 -20.17
N TYR A 739 20.99 -26.80 -20.55
CA TYR A 739 21.68 -26.54 -21.82
C TYR A 739 20.83 -26.90 -23.04
N GLY A 740 20.20 -28.08 -23.04
CA GLY A 740 19.30 -28.51 -24.12
C GLY A 740 18.08 -27.60 -24.26
N SER A 741 17.48 -27.20 -23.14
CA SER A 741 16.36 -26.25 -23.10
C SER A 741 16.76 -24.87 -23.62
N PHE A 742 17.95 -24.38 -23.25
CA PHE A 742 18.51 -23.13 -23.75
C PHE A 742 18.78 -23.18 -25.27
N ARG A 743 19.46 -24.23 -25.76
CA ARG A 743 19.77 -24.44 -27.19
C ARG A 743 18.53 -24.52 -28.08
N THR A 744 17.49 -25.20 -27.61
CA THR A 744 16.29 -25.47 -28.41
C THR A 744 15.19 -24.41 -28.24
N GLY A 745 15.18 -23.67 -27.13
CA GLY A 745 14.12 -22.73 -26.76
C GLY A 745 12.77 -23.39 -26.41
N ARG A 746 12.68 -24.73 -26.41
CA ARG A 746 11.44 -25.51 -26.30
C ARG A 746 11.13 -25.95 -24.86
N ARG A 747 11.01 -24.98 -23.95
CA ARG A 747 10.92 -25.18 -22.49
C ARG A 747 9.88 -26.21 -22.06
N GLY A 748 8.65 -26.11 -22.58
CA GLY A 748 7.56 -27.04 -22.25
C GLY A 748 7.84 -28.49 -22.63
N MET A 749 8.54 -28.75 -23.75
CA MET A 749 8.85 -30.13 -24.18
C MET A 749 9.87 -30.79 -23.24
N TRP A 750 10.84 -30.02 -22.76
CA TRP A 750 11.80 -30.52 -21.77
C TRP A 750 11.12 -30.82 -20.44
N LEU A 751 10.14 -30.00 -20.01
CA LEU A 751 9.33 -30.31 -18.83
C LEU A 751 8.53 -31.61 -19.01
N LEU A 752 7.87 -31.80 -20.16
CA LEU A 752 7.14 -33.03 -20.46
C LEU A 752 8.05 -34.28 -20.51
N PHE A 753 9.33 -34.11 -20.82
CA PHE A 753 10.29 -35.21 -20.81
C PHE A 753 10.75 -35.57 -19.38
N ILE A 754 10.99 -34.59 -18.51
CA ILE A 754 11.59 -34.84 -17.18
C ILE A 754 10.57 -35.16 -16.09
N VAL A 755 9.34 -34.63 -16.16
CA VAL A 755 8.31 -34.88 -15.13
C VAL A 755 7.93 -36.35 -15.00
N PRO A 756 7.78 -37.13 -16.09
CA PRO A 756 7.54 -38.57 -16.01
C PRO A 756 8.61 -39.32 -15.19
N LEU A 757 9.87 -38.91 -15.22
CA LEU A 757 10.93 -39.54 -14.40
C LEU A 757 10.60 -39.42 -12.91
N VAL A 758 10.10 -38.26 -12.47
CA VAL A 758 9.69 -38.02 -11.08
C VAL A 758 8.48 -38.89 -10.70
N ILE A 759 7.49 -38.95 -11.58
CA ILE A 759 6.29 -39.78 -11.39
C ILE A 759 6.67 -41.25 -11.27
N THR A 760 7.51 -41.76 -12.17
CA THR A 760 8.00 -43.14 -12.13
C THR A 760 8.77 -43.43 -10.84
N GLY A 761 9.67 -42.53 -10.43
CA GLY A 761 10.41 -42.69 -9.18
C GLY A 761 9.50 -42.74 -7.95
N LEU A 762 8.55 -41.81 -7.83
CA LEU A 762 7.57 -41.79 -6.73
C LEU A 762 6.65 -43.02 -6.75
N ALA A 763 6.24 -43.48 -7.94
CA ALA A 763 5.44 -44.69 -8.10
C ALA A 763 6.19 -45.95 -7.63
N ILE A 764 7.51 -46.04 -7.89
CA ILE A 764 8.36 -47.13 -7.38
C ILE A 764 8.37 -47.10 -5.84
N LEU A 765 8.65 -45.94 -5.22
CA LEU A 765 8.67 -45.80 -3.75
C LEU A 765 7.36 -46.26 -3.07
N LEU A 766 6.22 -46.02 -3.72
CA LEU A 766 4.92 -46.46 -3.26
C LEU A 766 4.66 -47.95 -3.55
N GLY A 767 4.97 -48.40 -4.75
CA GLY A 767 4.58 -49.71 -5.28
C GLY A 767 5.39 -50.89 -4.76
N THR A 768 6.63 -50.68 -4.29
CA THR A 768 7.49 -51.81 -3.88
C THR A 768 8.19 -51.59 -2.53
N SER A 769 8.38 -52.67 -1.78
CA SER A 769 9.23 -52.71 -0.59
C SER A 769 10.70 -53.01 -0.91
N ASN A 770 11.04 -53.31 -2.18
CA ASN A 770 12.41 -53.63 -2.57
C ASN A 770 13.32 -52.40 -2.43
N VAL A 771 14.34 -52.52 -1.58
CA VAL A 771 15.27 -51.42 -1.23
C VAL A 771 16.06 -50.93 -2.45
N HIS A 772 16.51 -51.84 -3.32
CA HIS A 772 17.27 -51.46 -4.53
C HIS A 772 16.39 -50.72 -5.54
N ALA A 773 15.15 -51.17 -5.72
CA ALA A 773 14.18 -50.47 -6.56
C ALA A 773 13.86 -49.08 -5.99
N ASN A 774 13.62 -48.96 -4.68
CA ASN A 774 13.37 -47.68 -4.03
C ASN A 774 14.57 -46.73 -4.13
N TYR A 775 15.79 -47.25 -4.00
CA TYR A 775 17.00 -46.47 -4.22
C TYR A 775 17.12 -45.99 -5.67
N ALA A 776 16.85 -46.84 -6.66
CA ALA A 776 16.78 -46.44 -8.07
C ALA A 776 15.68 -45.39 -8.33
N GLY A 777 14.52 -45.54 -7.66
CA GLY A 777 13.44 -44.56 -7.70
C GLY A 777 13.91 -43.17 -7.27
N VAL A 778 14.68 -43.07 -6.18
CA VAL A 778 15.26 -41.81 -5.70
C VAL A 778 16.14 -41.11 -6.75
N PHE A 779 16.93 -41.84 -7.54
CA PHE A 779 17.69 -41.23 -8.65
C PHE A 779 16.76 -40.58 -9.68
N LEU A 780 15.69 -41.27 -10.07
CA LEU A 780 14.73 -40.75 -11.05
C LEU A 780 14.02 -39.49 -10.54
N ILE A 781 13.62 -39.47 -9.25
CA ILE A 781 13.00 -38.29 -8.63
C ILE A 781 13.99 -37.12 -8.62
N ALA A 782 15.23 -37.33 -8.19
CA ALA A 782 16.24 -36.26 -8.15
C ALA A 782 16.58 -35.74 -9.55
N MET A 783 16.85 -36.61 -10.53
CA MET A 783 17.13 -36.22 -11.91
C MET A 783 15.98 -35.43 -12.54
N GLY A 784 14.73 -35.82 -12.25
CA GLY A 784 13.56 -35.18 -12.84
C GLY A 784 13.14 -33.88 -12.17
N ALA A 785 13.31 -33.73 -10.84
CA ALA A 785 12.79 -32.60 -10.07
C ALA A 785 13.69 -31.34 -10.13
N PHE A 786 14.99 -31.48 -9.90
CA PHE A 786 15.92 -30.33 -9.85
C PHE A 786 15.97 -29.45 -11.13
N PRO A 787 15.87 -29.99 -12.36
CA PRO A 787 15.86 -29.15 -13.56
C PRO A 787 14.55 -28.38 -13.77
N GLN A 788 13.43 -28.75 -13.11
CA GLN A 788 12.11 -28.15 -13.37
C GLN A 788 12.07 -26.65 -13.03
N GLY A 789 12.65 -26.27 -11.89
CA GLY A 789 12.60 -24.91 -11.36
C GLY A 789 13.16 -23.85 -12.32
N PRO A 790 14.43 -23.95 -12.75
CA PRO A 790 15.02 -23.02 -13.72
C PRO A 790 14.27 -22.94 -15.05
N ILE A 791 13.74 -24.08 -15.54
CA ILE A 791 13.01 -24.12 -16.81
C ILE A 791 11.67 -23.40 -16.69
N LEU A 792 10.95 -23.57 -15.57
CA LEU A 792 9.68 -22.88 -15.30
C LEU A 792 9.85 -21.37 -15.20
N LEU A 793 10.85 -20.91 -14.42
CA LEU A 793 11.14 -19.49 -14.29
C LEU A 793 11.52 -18.88 -15.64
N SER A 794 12.31 -19.62 -16.43
CA SER A 794 12.62 -19.24 -17.80
C SER A 794 11.35 -19.21 -18.67
N TRP A 795 10.44 -20.16 -18.54
CA TRP A 795 9.26 -20.22 -19.40
C TRP A 795 8.28 -19.09 -19.12
N ALA A 796 8.04 -18.78 -17.85
CA ALA A 796 7.23 -17.65 -17.42
C ALA A 796 7.79 -16.33 -17.95
N THR A 797 9.09 -16.10 -17.78
CA THR A 797 9.74 -14.85 -18.22
C THR A 797 9.76 -14.69 -19.74
N ASN A 798 9.92 -15.78 -20.49
CA ASN A 798 9.93 -15.72 -21.96
C ASN A 798 8.54 -15.48 -22.58
N ASN A 799 7.46 -15.81 -21.85
CA ASN A 799 6.09 -15.57 -22.29
C ASN A 799 5.50 -14.26 -21.76
N ALA A 800 6.30 -13.44 -21.08
CA ALA A 800 5.89 -12.19 -20.46
C ALA A 800 6.58 -10.99 -21.12
N ALA A 801 5.77 -10.04 -21.59
CA ALA A 801 6.19 -8.75 -22.13
C ALA A 801 5.06 -7.72 -21.92
N PRO A 802 5.34 -6.43 -21.68
CA PRO A 802 6.65 -5.77 -21.64
C PRO A 802 7.46 -6.09 -20.37
N ASP A 803 8.64 -5.47 -20.23
CA ASP A 803 9.62 -5.75 -19.16
C ASP A 803 9.03 -5.69 -17.74
N THR A 804 8.11 -4.77 -17.49
CA THR A 804 7.38 -4.68 -16.21
C THR A 804 6.56 -5.94 -15.93
N VAL A 805 5.85 -6.50 -16.94
CA VAL A 805 5.10 -7.75 -16.81
C VAL A 805 6.03 -8.94 -16.58
N ARG A 806 7.19 -8.92 -17.25
CA ARG A 806 8.21 -9.96 -17.09
C ARG A 806 8.79 -9.98 -15.67
N ALA A 807 9.14 -8.82 -15.13
CA ALA A 807 9.65 -8.68 -13.76
C ALA A 807 8.63 -9.16 -12.72
N VAL A 808 7.36 -8.73 -12.84
CA VAL A 808 6.28 -9.17 -11.94
C VAL A 808 6.00 -10.66 -12.10
N SER A 809 6.03 -11.20 -13.32
CA SER A 809 5.82 -12.63 -13.56
C SER A 809 6.92 -13.49 -12.95
N SER A 810 8.19 -13.10 -13.04
CA SER A 810 9.27 -13.82 -12.36
C SER A 810 9.14 -13.81 -10.84
N ALA A 811 8.79 -12.66 -10.26
CA ALA A 811 8.63 -12.53 -8.81
C ALA A 811 7.44 -13.35 -8.31
N LEU A 812 6.30 -13.29 -9.00
CA LEU A 812 5.09 -14.03 -8.63
C LEU A 812 5.29 -15.55 -8.66
N VAL A 813 5.99 -16.06 -9.67
CA VAL A 813 6.30 -17.49 -9.78
C VAL A 813 7.15 -17.97 -8.61
N VAL A 814 8.18 -17.21 -8.24
CA VAL A 814 9.06 -17.56 -7.10
C VAL A 814 8.28 -17.49 -5.80
N ALA A 815 7.57 -16.39 -5.53
CA ALA A 815 6.83 -16.18 -4.28
C ALA A 815 5.80 -17.28 -3.97
N ILE A 816 5.03 -17.71 -4.98
CA ILE A 816 4.10 -18.84 -4.85
C ILE A 816 4.88 -20.16 -4.66
N GLY A 817 6.00 -20.31 -5.37
CA GLY A 817 6.93 -21.42 -5.20
C GLY A 817 7.39 -21.68 -3.78
N THR A 818 7.79 -20.60 -3.09
CA THR A 818 8.37 -20.64 -1.75
C THR A 818 7.40 -21.15 -0.69
N MET A 819 6.11 -21.33 -1.02
CA MET A 819 5.11 -21.95 -0.15
C MET A 819 5.15 -23.49 -0.17
N GLY A 820 5.65 -24.11 -1.24
CA GLY A 820 5.76 -25.58 -1.37
C GLY A 820 6.53 -26.30 -0.24
N PRO A 821 7.68 -25.78 0.24
CA PRO A 821 8.41 -26.38 1.37
C PRO A 821 7.62 -26.40 2.69
N ILE A 822 6.72 -25.43 2.91
CA ILE A 822 5.86 -25.40 4.09
C ILE A 822 4.91 -26.60 4.06
N VAL A 823 4.25 -26.82 2.92
CA VAL A 823 3.38 -28.01 2.72
C VAL A 823 4.16 -29.30 2.91
N THR A 824 5.37 -29.36 2.35
CA THR A 824 6.27 -30.53 2.46
C THR A 824 6.57 -30.89 3.91
N SER A 825 6.82 -29.87 4.74
CA SER A 825 7.10 -30.05 6.17
C SER A 825 5.93 -30.66 6.92
N TRP A 826 4.70 -30.64 6.38
CA TRP A 826 3.49 -31.18 7.01
C TRP A 826 2.95 -32.46 6.36
N ILE A 827 3.57 -32.97 5.30
CA ILE A 827 3.21 -34.27 4.71
C ILE A 827 4.14 -35.40 5.16
N TYR A 828 5.40 -35.09 5.51
CA TYR A 828 6.35 -36.05 6.10
C TYR A 828 6.17 -36.12 7.62
N LEU A 829 5.19 -36.90 8.06
CA LEU A 829 4.84 -37.04 9.48
C LEU A 829 5.52 -38.25 10.13
N PRO A 830 5.87 -38.19 11.42
CA PRO A 830 6.43 -39.34 12.14
C PRO A 830 5.56 -40.59 12.09
N SER A 831 4.23 -40.43 12.08
CA SER A 831 3.25 -41.52 12.01
C SER A 831 3.25 -42.31 10.69
N ASP A 832 3.81 -41.74 9.62
CA ASP A 832 3.90 -42.36 8.29
C ASP A 832 5.27 -43.02 8.03
N SER A 833 6.18 -42.96 9.01
CA SER A 833 7.46 -43.68 9.01
C SER A 833 7.25 -45.21 9.00
N PRO A 834 8.13 -46.03 8.39
CA PRO A 834 9.39 -45.68 7.71
C PRO A 834 9.25 -45.45 6.20
N ARG A 835 8.08 -45.74 5.61
CA ARG A 835 7.88 -45.72 4.15
C ARG A 835 7.30 -44.42 3.61
N TYR A 836 6.76 -43.56 4.47
CA TYR A 836 6.20 -42.26 4.14
C TYR A 836 5.19 -42.32 2.97
N ARG A 837 4.23 -43.24 3.04
CA ARG A 837 3.30 -43.52 1.94
C ARG A 837 2.40 -42.34 1.66
N ILE A 838 1.92 -41.64 2.69
CA ILE A 838 1.08 -40.44 2.55
C ILE A 838 1.90 -39.35 1.86
N ALA A 839 3.11 -39.07 2.36
CA ALA A 839 3.97 -38.02 1.80
C ALA A 839 4.30 -38.28 0.33
N ASN A 840 4.68 -39.51 -0.01
CA ASN A 840 5.02 -39.92 -1.37
C ASN A 840 3.79 -39.92 -2.30
N SER A 841 2.59 -40.27 -1.79
CA SER A 841 1.34 -40.23 -2.56
C SER A 841 0.91 -38.81 -2.90
N VAL A 842 1.01 -37.89 -1.93
CA VAL A 842 0.71 -36.47 -2.15
C VAL A 842 1.66 -35.87 -3.19
N GLN A 843 2.96 -36.20 -3.12
CA GLN A 843 3.92 -35.75 -4.12
C GLN A 843 3.68 -36.36 -5.51
N LEU A 844 3.27 -37.62 -5.59
CA LEU A 844 2.91 -38.24 -6.86
C LEU A 844 1.73 -37.49 -7.49
N GLY A 845 0.69 -37.21 -6.70
CA GLY A 845 -0.46 -36.40 -7.14
C GLY A 845 -0.07 -34.99 -7.58
N ALA A 846 0.85 -34.36 -6.86
CA ALA A 846 1.41 -33.05 -7.23
C ALA A 846 2.14 -33.09 -8.59
N GLN A 847 2.98 -34.10 -8.83
CA GLN A 847 3.73 -34.23 -10.09
C GLN A 847 2.85 -34.67 -11.27
N ALA A 848 1.83 -35.50 -11.03
CA ALA A 848 0.81 -35.81 -12.04
C ALA A 848 0.03 -34.55 -12.45
N THR A 849 -0.38 -33.74 -11.46
CA THR A 849 -1.04 -32.44 -11.70
C THR A 849 -0.12 -31.48 -12.46
N PHE A 850 1.15 -31.41 -12.08
CA PHE A 850 2.17 -30.65 -12.80
C PHE A 850 2.23 -31.06 -14.28
N PHE A 851 2.29 -32.36 -14.56
CA PHE A 851 2.37 -32.88 -15.93
C PHE A 851 1.18 -32.43 -16.79
N VAL A 852 -0.04 -32.57 -16.25
CA VAL A 852 -1.28 -32.14 -16.92
C VAL A 852 -1.27 -30.63 -17.18
N LEU A 853 -0.85 -29.82 -16.20
CA LEU A 853 -0.77 -28.36 -16.34
C LEU A 853 0.24 -27.94 -17.41
N VAL A 854 1.39 -28.63 -17.52
CA VAL A 854 2.36 -28.36 -18.60
C VAL A 854 1.77 -28.71 -19.96
N ILE A 855 1.05 -29.84 -20.11
CA ILE A 855 0.36 -30.18 -21.36
C ILE A 855 -0.63 -29.07 -21.74
N ILE A 856 -1.48 -28.66 -20.80
CA ILE A 856 -2.46 -27.59 -21.01
C ILE A 856 -1.75 -26.32 -21.49
N LEU A 857 -0.64 -25.96 -20.85
CA LEU A 857 0.09 -24.74 -21.21
C LEU A 857 0.79 -24.83 -22.58
N VAL A 858 1.37 -25.98 -22.91
CA VAL A 858 1.95 -26.22 -24.26
C VAL A 858 0.86 -26.10 -25.32
N LEU A 859 -0.28 -26.79 -25.14
CA LEU A 859 -1.40 -26.75 -26.07
C LEU A 859 -2.00 -25.35 -26.21
N HIS A 860 -2.14 -24.62 -25.10
CA HIS A 860 -2.59 -23.24 -25.08
C HIS A 860 -1.66 -22.34 -25.89
N ASN A 861 -0.35 -22.40 -25.63
CA ASN A 861 0.64 -21.57 -26.32
C ASN A 861 0.71 -21.88 -27.82
N VAL A 862 0.63 -23.17 -28.20
CA VAL A 862 0.58 -23.59 -29.62
C VAL A 862 -0.71 -23.08 -30.29
N ARG A 863 -1.86 -23.24 -29.63
CA ARG A 863 -3.16 -22.77 -30.14
C ARG A 863 -3.16 -21.26 -30.34
N GLU A 864 -2.71 -20.50 -29.35
CA GLU A 864 -2.69 -19.04 -29.42
C GLU A 864 -1.70 -18.53 -30.48
N ASN A 865 -0.54 -19.17 -30.65
CA ASN A 865 0.38 -18.83 -31.75
C ASN A 865 -0.22 -19.14 -33.13
N ARG A 866 -0.94 -20.26 -33.29
CA ARG A 866 -1.65 -20.57 -34.55
C ARG A 866 -2.74 -19.54 -34.86
N ARG A 867 -3.49 -19.10 -33.85
CA ARG A 867 -4.50 -18.04 -34.01
C ARG A 867 -3.87 -16.71 -34.45
N ARG A 868 -2.75 -16.33 -33.84
CA ARG A 868 -1.97 -15.15 -34.23
C ARG A 868 -1.42 -15.25 -35.66
N ALA A 869 -0.97 -16.44 -36.07
CA ALA A 869 -0.48 -16.66 -37.44
C ALA A 869 -1.59 -16.59 -38.50
N ARG A 870 -2.84 -16.88 -38.12
CA ARG A 870 -4.03 -16.76 -39.00
C ARG A 870 -4.67 -15.37 -38.98
N GLY A 871 -4.06 -14.39 -38.32
CA GLY A 871 -4.61 -13.04 -38.20
C GLY A 871 -5.84 -12.90 -37.29
N GLU A 872 -6.27 -13.96 -36.59
CA GLU A 872 -7.44 -13.92 -35.67
C GLU A 872 -7.22 -12.99 -34.46
N ARG A 873 -6.03 -12.40 -34.33
CA ARG A 873 -5.65 -11.44 -33.28
C ARG A 873 -5.33 -10.06 -33.82
N ASP A 874 -5.41 -9.85 -35.12
CA ASP A 874 -5.02 -8.60 -35.77
C ASP A 874 -5.96 -7.46 -35.45
N TYR A 875 -7.19 -7.75 -34.99
CA TYR A 875 -8.09 -6.76 -34.39
C TYR A 875 -7.46 -5.96 -33.24
N ARG A 876 -6.39 -6.49 -32.60
CA ARG A 876 -5.63 -5.79 -31.55
C ARG A 876 -4.73 -4.68 -32.11
N LEU A 877 -4.48 -4.66 -33.42
CA LEU A 877 -3.75 -3.61 -34.13
C LEU A 877 -4.64 -2.42 -34.49
N ASN A 878 -5.96 -2.52 -34.28
CA ASN A 878 -6.92 -1.46 -34.62
C ASN A 878 -6.93 -0.29 -33.60
N GLY A 879 -5.92 -0.19 -32.74
CA GLY A 879 -5.75 0.88 -31.76
C GLY A 879 -4.71 1.91 -32.20
N SER A 880 -4.52 2.94 -31.39
CA SER A 880 -3.43 3.91 -31.56
C SER A 880 -2.04 3.23 -31.53
N ASP A 881 -1.04 3.83 -32.16
CA ASP A 881 0.35 3.31 -32.14
C ASP A 881 0.86 3.09 -30.71
N GLU A 882 0.41 3.92 -29.77
CA GLU A 882 0.72 3.78 -28.36
C GLU A 882 0.02 2.56 -27.71
N GLU A 883 -1.24 2.29 -28.02
CA GLU A 883 -1.96 1.09 -27.57
C GLU A 883 -1.34 -0.18 -28.16
N VAL A 884 -0.99 -0.16 -29.45
CA VAL A 884 -0.32 -1.26 -30.13
C VAL A 884 1.06 -1.52 -29.52
N ALA A 885 1.83 -0.46 -29.24
CA ALA A 885 3.11 -0.55 -28.54
C ALA A 885 2.97 -1.11 -27.11
N ARG A 886 1.86 -0.80 -26.43
CA ARG A 886 1.56 -1.31 -25.08
C ARG A 886 1.16 -2.78 -25.06
N LEU A 887 0.77 -3.41 -26.18
CA LEU A 887 0.26 -4.80 -26.20
C LEU A 887 1.22 -5.83 -25.61
N GLY A 888 2.54 -5.64 -25.74
CA GLY A 888 3.55 -6.56 -25.19
C GLY A 888 3.32 -8.01 -25.63
N SER A 889 3.11 -8.94 -24.69
CA SER A 889 2.87 -10.37 -25.02
C SER A 889 1.52 -10.62 -25.72
N LEU A 890 0.61 -9.64 -25.74
CA LEU A 890 -0.66 -9.70 -26.46
C LEU A 890 -0.55 -9.27 -27.93
N HIS A 891 0.59 -8.69 -28.32
CA HIS A 891 0.83 -8.22 -29.68
C HIS A 891 0.69 -9.37 -30.68
N PRO A 892 -0.03 -9.21 -31.81
CA PRO A 892 -0.24 -10.29 -32.79
C PRO A 892 1.06 -10.87 -33.33
N ASN A 893 2.11 -10.06 -33.47
CA ASN A 893 3.45 -10.52 -33.86
C ASN A 893 4.28 -11.14 -32.72
N PHE A 894 3.89 -10.97 -31.45
CA PHE A 894 4.56 -11.66 -30.35
C PHE A 894 4.31 -13.16 -30.47
N ARG A 895 5.37 -13.96 -30.37
CA ARG A 895 5.29 -15.43 -30.42
C ARG A 895 5.59 -15.98 -29.04
N LEU A 896 4.61 -16.67 -28.46
CA LEU A 896 4.82 -17.41 -27.21
C LEU A 896 5.84 -18.53 -27.47
N ALA A 897 6.69 -18.82 -26.48
CA ALA A 897 7.70 -19.86 -26.58
C ALA A 897 7.03 -21.22 -26.84
N THR A 898 7.15 -21.72 -28.08
CA THR A 898 6.52 -22.94 -28.60
C THR A 898 7.48 -23.66 -29.55
N PRO A 899 7.23 -24.95 -29.87
CA PRO A 899 8.05 -25.67 -30.83
C PRO A 899 7.73 -25.27 -32.28
N SER A 900 8.43 -24.27 -32.86
CA SER A 900 8.65 -24.19 -34.33
C SER A 900 9.74 -23.19 -34.76
N ARG A 901 10.26 -23.39 -35.99
CA ARG A 901 11.55 -22.96 -36.60
C ARG A 901 11.82 -21.44 -36.63
N ARG A 902 13.08 -21.08 -36.37
CA ARG A 902 13.72 -19.79 -36.74
C ARG A 902 13.45 -19.44 -38.21
N ARG A 903 13.00 -18.22 -38.49
CA ARG A 903 13.33 -17.50 -39.74
C ARG A 903 13.83 -16.10 -39.39
N SER A 904 15.02 -15.82 -39.89
CA SER A 904 15.76 -14.56 -39.84
C SER A 904 15.19 -13.54 -40.82
N GLY A 905 15.27 -12.25 -40.44
CA GLY A 905 15.42 -11.11 -41.36
C GLY A 905 14.27 -10.78 -42.29
N ALA A 906 13.56 -9.69 -42.02
CA ALA A 906 12.91 -8.90 -43.06
C ALA A 906 12.82 -7.43 -42.61
N THR A 907 13.58 -6.61 -43.32
CA THR A 907 13.52 -5.14 -43.39
C THR A 907 12.29 -4.68 -44.19
N SER A 908 11.59 -3.65 -43.73
CA SER A 908 10.78 -2.76 -44.59
C SER A 908 10.48 -1.48 -43.81
N LYS A 909 11.13 -0.37 -44.15
CA LYS A 909 10.71 0.69 -45.09
C LYS A 909 9.77 1.72 -44.44
N THR A 910 10.24 2.95 -44.54
CA THR A 910 9.65 4.24 -44.18
C THR A 910 8.34 4.51 -44.89
N GLY A 911 7.47 5.31 -44.25
CA GLY A 911 6.27 5.85 -44.89
C GLY A 911 5.53 6.88 -44.03
N SER A 912 5.72 8.15 -44.37
CA SER A 912 4.73 9.25 -44.38
C SER A 912 3.97 9.63 -43.10
N THR A 913 4.27 10.85 -42.66
CA THR A 913 3.52 11.69 -41.73
C THR A 913 2.06 11.95 -42.14
N ARG A 914 1.15 11.97 -41.16
CA ARG A 914 -0.05 12.84 -41.17
C ARG A 914 -0.51 13.12 -39.74
N SER A 915 -0.67 14.41 -39.43
CA SER A 915 -1.13 14.93 -38.15
C SER A 915 -2.61 14.69 -37.93
N ARG A 916 -3.01 14.35 -36.69
CA ARG A 916 -4.31 14.71 -36.11
C ARG A 916 -4.33 14.50 -34.58
N SER A 917 -5.06 15.40 -33.94
CA SER A 917 -5.18 15.73 -32.51
C SER A 917 -5.66 14.59 -31.59
N PRO A 918 -5.14 14.48 -30.36
CA PRO A 918 -5.63 13.53 -29.36
C PRO A 918 -6.88 14.03 -28.62
N ALA A 919 -7.82 13.10 -28.43
CA ALA A 919 -8.99 13.23 -27.58
C ALA A 919 -8.61 13.21 -26.07
N PRO A 920 -9.41 13.85 -25.18
CA PRO A 920 -9.05 14.08 -23.79
C PRO A 920 -9.20 12.82 -22.92
N ASN A 921 -8.18 12.55 -22.09
CA ASN A 921 -8.16 11.47 -21.10
C ASN A 921 -8.98 11.84 -19.86
N ALA A 922 -9.87 10.92 -19.48
CA ALA A 922 -10.75 11.02 -18.32
C ALA A 922 -9.97 11.06 -16.99
N ALA A 923 -10.18 12.14 -16.23
CA ALA A 923 -9.75 12.28 -14.85
C ALA A 923 -10.58 11.36 -13.93
N LEU A 924 -9.89 10.66 -13.03
CA LEU A 924 -10.49 9.84 -11.97
C LEU A 924 -11.12 10.75 -10.90
N ALA A 925 -12.44 10.68 -10.79
CA ALA A 925 -13.20 11.37 -9.76
C ALA A 925 -13.12 10.68 -8.38
N PRO A 926 -12.85 11.41 -7.30
CA PRO A 926 -13.05 10.99 -5.92
C PRO A 926 -14.52 10.71 -5.59
N GLN A 927 -14.69 9.55 -4.95
CA GLN A 927 -15.96 8.90 -4.73
C GLN A 927 -16.78 9.61 -3.65
N ALA A 928 -18.03 9.93 -3.99
CA ALA A 928 -19.08 10.16 -3.01
C ALA A 928 -19.11 9.00 -2.02
N THR A 929 -19.33 9.33 -0.76
CA THR A 929 -19.13 8.37 0.33
C THR A 929 -20.27 7.39 0.32
N SER A 930 -19.94 6.15 -0.04
CA SER A 930 -20.92 5.10 -0.32
C SER A 930 -21.87 4.89 0.87
N PRO A 931 -23.16 4.61 0.62
CA PRO A 931 -24.14 4.25 1.65
C PRO A 931 -23.67 3.06 2.53
N ILE A 932 -22.73 2.25 2.05
CA ILE A 932 -22.09 1.14 2.76
C ILE A 932 -21.40 1.60 4.06
N LEU A 933 -20.75 2.77 4.06
CA LEU A 933 -20.05 3.29 5.24
C LEU A 933 -21.02 3.68 6.37
N LEU A 934 -22.18 4.24 6.02
CA LEU A 934 -23.24 4.59 6.98
C LEU A 934 -23.78 3.34 7.69
N HIS A 935 -24.02 2.26 6.94
CA HIS A 935 -24.51 0.99 7.51
C HIS A 935 -23.50 0.35 8.46
N ARG A 936 -22.19 0.43 8.16
CA ARG A 936 -21.13 -0.05 9.06
C ARG A 936 -21.09 0.72 10.37
N LEU A 937 -21.28 2.04 10.32
CA LEU A 937 -21.29 2.88 11.53
C LEU A 937 -22.52 2.62 12.38
N LEU A 938 -23.70 2.47 11.78
CA LEU A 938 -24.93 2.09 12.49
C LEU A 938 -24.79 0.72 13.15
N ALA A 939 -24.22 -0.27 12.44
CA ALA A 939 -23.97 -1.59 12.99
C ALA A 939 -22.98 -1.56 14.16
N LEU A 940 -21.91 -0.76 14.06
CA LEU A 940 -20.94 -0.57 15.14
C LEU A 940 -21.57 0.06 16.38
N SER A 941 -22.32 1.15 16.20
CA SER A 941 -22.98 1.87 17.31
C SER A 941 -23.98 0.97 18.02
N LEU A 942 -24.84 0.28 17.27
CA LEU A 942 -25.83 -0.63 17.84
C LEU A 942 -25.16 -1.81 18.55
N LEU A 943 -24.15 -2.45 17.94
CA LEU A 943 -23.45 -3.58 18.55
C LEU A 943 -22.74 -3.16 19.84
N SER A 944 -22.07 -2.00 19.83
CA SER A 944 -21.35 -1.47 21.00
C SER A 944 -22.32 -1.14 22.14
N ALA A 945 -23.48 -0.56 21.83
CA ALA A 945 -24.52 -0.28 22.83
C ALA A 945 -25.09 -1.56 23.43
N LEU A 946 -25.34 -2.60 22.61
CA LEU A 946 -25.87 -3.89 23.08
C LEU A 946 -24.85 -4.66 23.93
N ILE A 947 -23.59 -4.73 23.50
CA ILE A 947 -22.54 -5.42 24.26
C ILE A 947 -22.24 -4.64 25.55
N GLY A 948 -22.11 -3.32 25.48
CA GLY A 948 -21.86 -2.47 26.64
C GLY A 948 -23.00 -2.55 27.66
N GLY A 949 -24.24 -2.32 27.22
CA GLY A 949 -25.42 -2.42 28.07
C GLY A 949 -25.63 -3.83 28.65
N GLY A 950 -25.46 -4.87 27.82
CA GLY A 950 -25.53 -6.26 28.28
C GLY A 950 -24.44 -6.61 29.29
N THR A 951 -23.22 -6.12 29.11
CA THR A 951 -22.10 -6.34 30.04
C THR A 951 -22.32 -5.60 31.36
N ILE A 952 -22.80 -4.35 31.32
CA ILE A 952 -23.17 -3.59 32.53
C ILE A 952 -24.27 -4.33 33.29
N TYR A 953 -25.32 -4.75 32.61
CA TYR A 953 -26.39 -5.56 33.21
C TYR A 953 -25.84 -6.85 33.83
N SER A 954 -24.94 -7.54 33.13
CA SER A 954 -24.33 -8.79 33.57
C SER A 954 -23.52 -8.63 34.86
N ILE A 955 -22.79 -7.51 34.99
CA ILE A 955 -22.04 -7.17 36.20
C ILE A 955 -22.99 -6.84 37.35
N LEU A 956 -23.99 -5.98 37.11
CA LEU A 956 -24.92 -5.53 38.15
C LEU A 956 -25.79 -6.67 38.72
N ASN A 957 -26.13 -7.65 37.89
CA ASN A 957 -27.01 -8.77 38.27
C ASN A 957 -26.25 -10.09 38.47
N ASN A 958 -24.91 -10.06 38.40
CA ASN A 958 -24.03 -11.22 38.52
C ASN A 958 -24.45 -12.41 37.63
N THR A 959 -24.83 -12.12 36.38
CA THR A 959 -25.34 -13.13 35.43
C THR A 959 -24.27 -13.63 34.45
N TYR A 960 -23.02 -13.16 34.54
CA TYR A 960 -21.93 -13.70 33.71
C TYR A 960 -21.45 -15.04 34.22
N LEU A 961 -20.89 -15.85 33.31
CA LEU A 961 -20.23 -17.11 33.63
C LEU A 961 -18.79 -17.05 33.16
N ASP A 962 -17.84 -17.37 34.03
CA ASP A 962 -16.46 -17.55 33.65
C ASP A 962 -16.31 -18.84 32.83
N THR A 963 -15.99 -18.69 31.55
CA THR A 963 -15.82 -19.83 30.64
C THR A 963 -14.39 -20.35 30.60
N SER A 964 -13.45 -19.60 31.17
CA SER A 964 -12.06 -20.03 31.31
C SER A 964 -11.88 -21.11 32.38
N ASP A 965 -12.84 -21.25 33.29
CA ASP A 965 -12.90 -22.33 34.27
C ASP A 965 -13.68 -23.54 33.70
N PRO A 966 -13.01 -24.65 33.35
CA PRO A 966 -13.68 -25.85 32.84
C PRO A 966 -14.63 -26.49 33.86
N ILE A 967 -14.47 -26.25 35.16
CA ILE A 967 -15.37 -26.72 36.23
C ILE A 967 -16.72 -26.01 36.14
N LEU A 968 -16.72 -24.71 35.85
CA LEU A 968 -17.95 -23.93 35.68
C LEU A 968 -18.51 -24.04 34.26
N ALA A 969 -17.65 -24.19 33.24
CA ALA A 969 -18.05 -24.19 31.85
C ALA A 969 -18.82 -25.46 31.41
N HIS A 970 -18.68 -26.60 32.09
CA HIS A 970 -19.44 -27.83 31.78
C HIS A 970 -20.81 -27.90 32.48
N LEU A 971 -21.00 -27.16 33.57
CA LEU A 971 -22.25 -27.14 34.34
C LEU A 971 -23.36 -26.34 33.63
N PRO A 972 -24.64 -26.60 33.95
CA PRO A 972 -25.74 -25.71 33.56
C PRO A 972 -25.50 -24.29 34.10
N HIS A 973 -25.88 -23.27 33.33
CA HIS A 973 -25.76 -21.88 33.78
C HIS A 973 -26.65 -21.66 35.01
N PRO A 974 -26.22 -20.94 36.07
CA PRO A 974 -27.04 -20.73 37.27
C PRO A 974 -28.42 -20.12 36.98
N SER A 975 -28.48 -19.18 36.04
CA SER A 975 -29.74 -18.57 35.58
C SER A 975 -30.54 -19.41 34.56
N ALA A 976 -30.16 -20.68 34.29
CA ALA A 976 -30.82 -21.53 33.30
C ALA A 976 -32.27 -21.90 33.69
N GLU A 977 -32.58 -21.94 34.98
CA GLU A 977 -33.95 -22.17 35.46
C GLU A 977 -34.85 -20.97 35.16
N ASN A 978 -34.34 -19.76 35.37
CA ASN A 978 -35.10 -18.51 35.31
C ASN A 978 -35.04 -17.79 33.95
N SER A 979 -34.11 -18.14 33.06
CA SER A 979 -33.98 -17.53 31.75
C SER A 979 -33.72 -18.56 30.64
N TYR A 980 -34.56 -18.51 29.61
CA TYR A 980 -34.43 -19.35 28.41
C TYR A 980 -33.07 -19.18 27.72
N PHE A 981 -32.58 -17.93 27.60
CA PHE A 981 -31.33 -17.63 26.90
C PHE A 981 -30.08 -18.05 27.65
N ALA A 982 -30.17 -18.27 28.97
CA ALA A 982 -29.09 -18.84 29.78
C ALA A 982 -28.92 -20.36 29.58
N ARG A 983 -29.92 -21.06 29.01
CA ARG A 983 -29.82 -22.51 28.75
C ARG A 983 -28.91 -22.78 27.56
N LYS A 984 -27.81 -23.53 27.77
CA LYS A 984 -26.89 -23.94 26.67
C LYS A 984 -27.56 -24.81 25.60
N SER A 985 -28.69 -25.44 25.90
CA SER A 985 -29.51 -26.24 24.98
C SER A 985 -30.51 -25.42 24.15
N ASN A 986 -30.61 -24.09 24.35
CA ASN A 986 -31.57 -23.28 23.61
C ASN A 986 -31.29 -23.32 22.09
N ILE A 987 -32.36 -23.13 21.31
CA ILE A 987 -32.31 -23.30 19.85
C ILE A 987 -31.36 -22.30 19.19
N PHE A 988 -31.28 -21.07 19.71
CA PHE A 988 -30.41 -20.05 19.16
C PHE A 988 -28.93 -20.39 19.37
N ASN A 989 -28.56 -20.94 20.52
CA ASN A 989 -27.19 -21.37 20.77
C ASN A 989 -26.80 -22.58 19.89
N GLN A 990 -27.66 -23.61 19.83
CA GLN A 990 -27.33 -24.86 19.13
C GLN A 990 -27.37 -24.72 17.60
N LEU A 991 -28.36 -24.01 17.06
CA LEU A 991 -28.52 -23.86 15.61
C LEU A 991 -27.80 -22.64 15.05
N PHE A 992 -27.79 -21.50 15.76
CA PHE A 992 -27.27 -20.25 15.20
C PHE A 992 -25.86 -19.94 15.69
N VAL A 993 -25.63 -19.78 17.00
CA VAL A 993 -24.32 -19.34 17.54
C VAL A 993 -23.19 -20.31 17.17
N LYS A 994 -23.38 -21.62 17.40
CA LYS A 994 -22.38 -22.64 17.05
C LYS A 994 -22.11 -22.79 15.56
N LYS A 995 -23.05 -22.37 14.71
CA LYS A 995 -22.95 -22.45 13.24
C LYS A 995 -22.96 -21.07 12.58
N ALA A 996 -22.59 -20.02 13.31
CA ALA A 996 -22.84 -18.64 12.90
C ALA A 996 -22.17 -18.31 11.56
N TRP A 997 -20.93 -18.75 11.35
CA TRP A 997 -20.23 -18.54 10.08
C TRP A 997 -20.86 -19.27 8.89
N GLY A 998 -21.43 -20.46 9.14
CA GLY A 998 -22.13 -21.25 8.12
C GLY A 998 -23.40 -20.52 7.63
N TRP A 999 -24.18 -19.98 8.56
CA TRP A 999 -25.35 -19.16 8.23
C TRP A 999 -24.98 -17.85 7.52
N THR A 1000 -23.94 -17.15 8.00
CA THR A 1000 -23.41 -15.94 7.35
C THR A 1000 -22.92 -16.23 5.93
N THR A 1001 -22.25 -17.37 5.72
CA THR A 1001 -21.81 -17.84 4.40
C THR A 1001 -22.98 -18.14 3.47
N GLY A 1002 -23.99 -18.86 3.96
CA GLY A 1002 -25.21 -19.15 3.20
C GLY A 1002 -25.95 -17.87 2.80
N ALA A 1003 -26.11 -16.93 3.74
CA ALA A 1003 -26.74 -15.63 3.48
C ALA A 1003 -25.95 -14.80 2.45
N PHE A 1004 -24.62 -14.79 2.53
CA PHE A 1004 -23.78 -14.12 1.54
C PHE A 1004 -23.94 -14.70 0.13
N PHE A 1005 -23.86 -16.02 -0.03
CA PHE A 1005 -24.00 -16.63 -1.36
C PHE A 1005 -25.43 -16.51 -1.89
N ALA A 1006 -26.45 -16.54 -1.02
CA ALA A 1006 -27.83 -16.23 -1.42
C ALA A 1006 -27.95 -14.79 -1.94
N LEU A 1007 -27.39 -13.80 -1.22
CA LEU A 1007 -27.35 -12.41 -1.65
C LEU A 1007 -26.59 -12.25 -2.98
N TRP A 1008 -25.39 -12.84 -3.09
CA TRP A 1008 -24.54 -12.73 -4.25
C TRP A 1008 -25.13 -13.42 -5.49
N ALA A 1009 -25.68 -14.64 -5.35
CA ALA A 1009 -26.26 -15.39 -6.46
C ALA A 1009 -27.58 -14.79 -6.96
N THR A 1010 -28.35 -14.14 -6.09
CA THR A 1010 -29.63 -13.50 -6.46
C THR A 1010 -29.47 -12.04 -6.90
N SER A 1011 -28.36 -11.36 -6.56
CA SER A 1011 -28.05 -10.01 -7.03
C SER A 1011 -28.04 -9.91 -8.56
N PRO A 1012 -28.39 -8.76 -9.15
CA PRO A 1012 -28.11 -8.42 -10.55
C PRO A 1012 -26.66 -8.69 -10.98
N ARG A 1013 -26.46 -9.10 -12.26
CA ARG A 1013 -25.15 -9.52 -12.80
C ARG A 1013 -24.02 -8.50 -12.57
N HIS A 1014 -24.32 -7.21 -12.58
CA HIS A 1014 -23.33 -6.14 -12.37
C HIS A 1014 -22.83 -6.03 -10.91
N MET A 1015 -23.57 -6.58 -9.93
CA MET A 1015 -23.20 -6.61 -8.51
C MET A 1015 -22.54 -7.92 -8.06
N ARG A 1016 -22.50 -8.94 -8.93
CA ARG A 1016 -21.81 -10.23 -8.68
C ARG A 1016 -20.30 -10.11 -8.90
N LYS A 1017 -19.66 -9.20 -8.17
CA LYS A 1017 -18.23 -8.90 -8.33
C LYS A 1017 -17.37 -9.96 -7.62
N ALA A 1018 -16.26 -10.35 -8.26
CA ALA A 1018 -15.27 -11.25 -7.67
C ALA A 1018 -14.64 -10.67 -6.38
N GLY A 1019 -14.56 -9.34 -6.26
CA GLY A 1019 -14.12 -8.66 -5.04
C GLY A 1019 -14.93 -9.04 -3.80
N ARG A 1020 -16.25 -9.19 -3.92
CA ARG A 1020 -17.12 -9.62 -2.80
C ARG A 1020 -16.83 -11.05 -2.34
N VAL A 1021 -16.53 -11.94 -3.30
CA VAL A 1021 -16.14 -13.34 -3.01
C VAL A 1021 -14.75 -13.38 -2.36
N ALA A 1022 -13.83 -12.50 -2.77
CA ALA A 1022 -12.51 -12.38 -2.13
C ALA A 1022 -12.61 -11.88 -0.69
N GLU A 1023 -13.48 -10.91 -0.40
CA GLU A 1023 -13.76 -10.46 0.97
C GLU A 1023 -14.30 -11.61 1.84
N TRP A 1024 -15.24 -12.39 1.32
CA TRP A 1024 -15.73 -13.60 1.99
C TRP A 1024 -14.62 -14.63 2.23
N ALA A 1025 -13.73 -14.84 1.24
CA ALA A 1025 -12.63 -15.79 1.35
C ALA A 1025 -11.61 -15.35 2.42
N ILE A 1026 -11.30 -14.05 2.50
CA ILE A 1026 -10.46 -13.48 3.55
C ILE A 1026 -11.13 -13.63 4.92
N ALA A 1027 -12.41 -13.29 5.01
CA ALA A 1027 -13.16 -13.42 6.27
C ALA A 1027 -13.21 -14.87 6.76
N THR A 1028 -13.39 -15.82 5.84
CA THR A 1028 -13.34 -17.26 6.11
C THR A 1028 -11.93 -17.70 6.50
N GLY A 1029 -10.89 -17.15 5.88
CA GLY A 1029 -9.49 -17.41 6.25
C GLY A 1029 -9.14 -16.89 7.64
N ILE A 1030 -9.62 -15.70 8.01
CA ILE A 1030 -9.45 -15.14 9.37
C ILE A 1030 -10.19 -15.99 10.39
N TRP A 1031 -11.46 -16.32 10.13
CA TRP A 1031 -12.22 -17.23 10.97
C TRP A 1031 -11.51 -18.57 11.15
N ALA A 1032 -11.06 -19.20 10.06
CA ALA A 1032 -10.33 -20.47 10.10
C ALA A 1032 -8.98 -20.34 10.84
N LEU A 1033 -8.26 -19.23 10.69
CA LEU A 1033 -6.99 -19.01 11.40
C LEU A 1033 -7.20 -18.83 12.92
N PHE A 1034 -8.30 -18.21 13.33
CA PHE A 1034 -8.63 -18.02 14.74
C PHE A 1034 -9.30 -19.25 15.37
N THR A 1035 -10.04 -20.05 14.58
CA THR A 1035 -10.83 -21.18 15.09
C THR A 1035 -10.29 -22.57 14.73
N MET A 1036 -9.39 -22.69 13.75
CA MET A 1036 -8.84 -23.97 13.28
C MET A 1036 -7.32 -24.09 13.45
N TRP A 1037 -6.92 -25.35 13.66
CA TRP A 1037 -5.55 -25.84 13.76
C TRP A 1037 -4.86 -25.84 12.39
N PHE A 1038 -4.12 -24.79 12.05
CA PHE A 1038 -3.24 -24.83 10.87
C PHE A 1038 -1.76 -25.14 11.19
N PHE A 1039 -1.28 -24.86 12.42
CA PHE A 1039 0.14 -25.04 12.80
C PHE A 1039 0.35 -25.40 14.29
N GLY A 1040 -0.66 -26.01 14.94
CA GLY A 1040 -0.69 -26.29 16.38
C GLY A 1040 -1.96 -25.72 17.06
N PRO A 1041 -1.94 -25.50 18.39
CA PRO A 1041 -3.08 -25.00 19.15
C PRO A 1041 -3.60 -23.69 18.55
N SER A 1042 -4.93 -23.48 18.60
CA SER A 1042 -5.56 -22.24 18.14
C SER A 1042 -4.91 -21.02 18.80
N LEU A 1043 -4.96 -19.86 18.15
CA LEU A 1043 -4.44 -18.62 18.73
C LEU A 1043 -5.05 -18.35 20.12
N PHE A 1044 -6.31 -18.73 20.32
CA PHE A 1044 -6.97 -18.66 21.62
C PHE A 1044 -6.31 -19.55 22.68
N HIS A 1045 -6.01 -20.82 22.36
CA HIS A 1045 -5.31 -21.71 23.30
C HIS A 1045 -3.90 -21.23 23.63
N ARG A 1046 -3.20 -20.62 22.66
CA ARG A 1046 -1.86 -20.05 22.89
C ARG A 1046 -1.92 -18.81 23.77
N PHE A 1047 -2.92 -17.95 23.55
CA PHE A 1047 -3.15 -16.77 24.38
C PHE A 1047 -3.50 -17.16 25.81
N ALA A 1048 -4.41 -18.13 25.98
CA ALA A 1048 -4.78 -18.66 27.29
C ALA A 1048 -3.55 -19.22 28.03
N ALA A 1049 -2.71 -20.01 27.37
CA ALA A 1049 -1.46 -20.51 27.94
C ALA A 1049 -0.48 -19.38 28.33
N LEU A 1050 -0.31 -18.35 27.47
CA LEU A 1050 0.54 -17.19 27.76
C LEU A 1050 0.02 -16.34 28.92
N SER A 1051 -1.30 -16.33 29.13
CA SER A 1051 -1.94 -15.59 30.23
C SER A 1051 -1.90 -16.32 31.58
N GLY A 1052 -1.19 -17.45 31.65
CA GLY A 1052 -1.01 -18.21 32.90
C GLY A 1052 -1.95 -19.41 33.08
N ALA A 1053 -2.64 -19.87 32.02
CA ALA A 1053 -3.47 -21.07 32.14
C ALA A 1053 -2.65 -22.31 32.52
N GLU A 1054 -3.09 -23.01 33.55
CA GLU A 1054 -2.56 -24.31 33.96
C GLU A 1054 -3.24 -25.42 33.16
N CYS A 1055 -2.53 -26.51 32.89
CA CYS A 1055 -3.07 -27.65 32.15
C CYS A 1055 -3.37 -28.78 33.14
N GLY A 1056 -4.53 -29.42 33.05
CA GLY A 1056 -4.93 -30.44 34.02
C GLY A 1056 -5.74 -31.60 33.44
N ILE A 1057 -5.71 -32.72 34.17
CA ILE A 1057 -6.53 -33.91 33.90
C ILE A 1057 -7.43 -34.21 35.09
N HIS A 1058 -8.65 -34.68 34.82
CA HIS A 1058 -9.57 -35.15 35.85
C HIS A 1058 -9.27 -36.60 36.19
N LEU A 1059 -9.15 -36.93 37.48
CA LEU A 1059 -9.11 -38.31 37.94
C LEU A 1059 -10.52 -38.84 38.25
N PRO A 1060 -10.76 -40.15 38.17
CA PRO A 1060 -12.02 -40.76 38.62
C PRO A 1060 -12.26 -40.45 40.11
N PRO A 1061 -13.52 -40.19 40.51
CA PRO A 1061 -13.84 -39.97 41.92
C PRO A 1061 -13.58 -41.24 42.75
N SER A 1062 -12.95 -41.05 43.92
CA SER A 1062 -12.78 -42.08 44.96
C SER A 1062 -13.97 -41.99 45.94
N PRO A 1063 -14.42 -43.08 46.58
CA PRO A 1063 -15.56 -43.07 47.52
C PRO A 1063 -15.44 -42.02 48.64
N ASP A 1064 -14.22 -41.63 49.00
CA ASP A 1064 -13.92 -40.70 50.10
C ASP A 1064 -13.34 -39.33 49.66
N ALA A 1065 -13.28 -39.03 48.35
CA ALA A 1065 -12.68 -37.78 47.86
C ALA A 1065 -13.45 -37.10 46.71
N THR A 1066 -13.58 -35.77 46.80
CA THR A 1066 -14.05 -34.91 45.71
C THR A 1066 -13.13 -35.03 44.49
N SER A 1067 -13.69 -34.91 43.28
CA SER A 1067 -12.93 -35.02 42.02
C SER A 1067 -11.68 -34.14 42.04
N SER A 1068 -10.49 -34.74 41.93
CA SER A 1068 -9.23 -34.01 41.97
C SER A 1068 -8.72 -33.73 40.55
N ILE A 1069 -8.46 -32.46 40.25
CA ILE A 1069 -7.71 -32.05 39.06
C ILE A 1069 -6.23 -32.17 39.37
N VAL A 1070 -5.51 -32.83 38.47
CA VAL A 1070 -4.05 -32.96 38.53
C VAL A 1070 -3.46 -32.10 37.43
N SER A 1071 -2.59 -31.17 37.80
CA SER A 1071 -1.85 -30.35 36.85
C SER A 1071 -0.85 -31.21 36.07
N VAL A 1072 -0.83 -31.06 34.76
CA VAL A 1072 0.10 -31.72 33.83
C VAL A 1072 0.78 -30.64 32.97
N PRO A 1073 1.95 -30.92 32.37
CA PRO A 1073 2.64 -29.92 31.55
C PRO A 1073 1.73 -29.36 30.43
N ALA A 1074 1.77 -28.04 30.22
CA ALA A 1074 0.89 -27.32 29.29
C ALA A 1074 0.88 -27.87 27.85
N GLU A 1075 1.99 -28.48 27.44
CA GLU A 1075 2.16 -29.11 26.14
C GLU A 1075 1.14 -30.23 25.86
N PHE A 1076 0.69 -30.95 26.88
CA PHE A 1076 -0.28 -32.03 26.72
C PHE A 1076 -1.69 -31.50 26.40
N CYS A 1077 -2.09 -30.36 26.97
CA CYS A 1077 -3.36 -29.69 26.62
C CYS A 1077 -3.34 -29.09 25.22
N LEU A 1078 -2.17 -28.62 24.78
CA LEU A 1078 -1.96 -28.04 23.47
C LEU A 1078 -1.97 -29.11 22.35
N GLN A 1079 -1.62 -30.35 22.67
CA GLN A 1079 -1.57 -31.46 21.72
C GLN A 1079 -2.91 -32.20 21.55
N HIS A 1080 -3.87 -32.04 22.47
CA HIS A 1080 -5.15 -32.76 22.49
C HIS A 1080 -5.01 -34.29 22.39
N VAL A 1081 -3.88 -34.85 22.82
CA VAL A 1081 -3.62 -36.28 22.81
C VAL A 1081 -4.20 -36.88 24.10
N PRO A 1082 -4.97 -37.98 24.04
CA PRO A 1082 -5.40 -38.68 25.23
C PRO A 1082 -4.18 -39.23 25.99
N VAL A 1083 -4.10 -38.92 27.28
CA VAL A 1083 -3.08 -39.44 28.18
C VAL A 1083 -3.64 -40.61 28.98
N SER A 1084 -2.84 -41.65 29.15
CA SER A 1084 -3.15 -42.82 29.97
C SER A 1084 -1.90 -43.34 30.68
N PRO A 1085 -2.05 -44.11 31.77
CA PRO A 1085 -0.93 -44.78 32.43
C PRO A 1085 -0.10 -45.65 31.47
N ALA A 1086 -0.74 -46.28 30.48
CA ALA A 1086 -0.06 -47.15 29.49
C ALA A 1086 0.75 -46.37 28.45
N THR A 1087 0.32 -45.17 28.08
CA THR A 1087 0.95 -44.36 27.01
C THR A 1087 1.94 -43.33 27.55
N HIS A 1088 1.69 -42.85 28.77
CA HIS A 1088 2.47 -41.79 29.42
C HIS A 1088 2.82 -42.16 30.88
N PRO A 1089 3.50 -43.30 31.11
CA PRO A 1089 3.75 -43.82 32.46
C PRO A 1089 4.51 -42.84 33.37
N SER A 1090 5.39 -42.00 32.80
CA SER A 1090 6.12 -40.96 33.55
C SER A 1090 5.22 -39.87 34.12
N LEU A 1091 4.07 -39.59 33.50
CA LEU A 1091 3.10 -38.60 33.99
C LEU A 1091 2.40 -39.09 35.27
N PHE A 1092 2.17 -40.41 35.35
CA PHE A 1092 1.43 -41.06 36.44
C PHE A 1092 2.33 -41.70 37.51
N ALA A 1093 3.65 -41.71 37.31
CA ALA A 1093 4.64 -42.24 38.26
C ALA A 1093 5.13 -41.19 39.28
N SER A 1094 4.67 -39.94 39.22
CA SER A 1094 5.09 -38.89 40.15
C SER A 1094 4.39 -39.01 41.51
N ASP A 1095 5.12 -38.78 42.61
CA ASP A 1095 4.61 -38.82 43.99
C ASP A 1095 3.38 -37.92 44.21
N PHE A 1096 3.25 -36.86 43.41
CA PHE A 1096 2.12 -35.93 43.44
C PHE A 1096 0.80 -36.54 42.91
N VAL A 1097 0.87 -37.39 41.89
CA VAL A 1097 -0.31 -38.10 41.34
C VAL A 1097 -0.62 -39.33 42.17
N ALA A 1098 0.42 -40.03 42.64
CA ALA A 1098 0.30 -41.19 43.53
C ALA A 1098 -0.32 -40.82 44.89
N SER A 1099 -0.03 -39.64 45.45
CA SER A 1099 -0.59 -39.18 46.73
C SER A 1099 -2.06 -38.75 46.67
N ARG A 1100 -2.58 -38.38 45.49
CA ARG A 1100 -4.00 -38.06 45.28
C ARG A 1100 -4.85 -39.25 44.87
N LEU A 1101 -4.22 -40.38 44.50
CA LEU A 1101 -4.85 -41.68 44.34
C LEU A 1101 -4.75 -42.42 45.68
N THR A 1102 -5.73 -42.23 46.57
CA THR A 1102 -5.72 -42.90 47.88
C THR A 1102 -5.68 -44.43 47.74
N GLY A 1103 -4.74 -45.06 48.46
CA GLY A 1103 -4.58 -46.50 48.72
C GLY A 1103 -5.36 -47.51 47.85
N THR A 1104 -4.62 -48.31 47.08
CA THR A 1104 -5.01 -49.57 46.39
C THR A 1104 -5.75 -49.51 45.05
N HIS A 1105 -6.06 -48.34 44.49
CA HIS A 1105 -6.58 -48.26 43.12
C HIS A 1105 -5.53 -47.75 42.12
N SER A 1106 -4.87 -48.67 41.40
CA SER A 1106 -4.22 -48.30 40.13
C SER A 1106 -5.30 -47.93 39.11
N LEU A 1107 -5.17 -46.77 38.45
CA LEU A 1107 -6.01 -46.40 37.31
C LEU A 1107 -6.02 -47.56 36.31
N ASP A 1108 -7.22 -47.96 35.85
CA ASP A 1108 -7.37 -49.00 34.82
C ASP A 1108 -6.42 -48.69 33.64
N PRO A 1109 -5.60 -49.64 33.15
CA PRO A 1109 -4.74 -49.43 31.98
C PRO A 1109 -5.47 -48.92 30.73
N LYS A 1110 -6.79 -49.12 30.64
CA LYS A 1110 -7.66 -48.62 29.57
C LYS A 1110 -8.20 -47.20 29.80
N TRP A 1111 -8.05 -46.68 31.01
CA TRP A 1111 -8.48 -45.33 31.35
C TRP A 1111 -7.64 -44.30 30.59
N HIS A 1112 -8.31 -43.30 30.02
CA HIS A 1112 -7.66 -42.21 29.31
C HIS A 1112 -8.39 -40.90 29.59
N ALA A 1113 -7.64 -39.81 29.67
CA ALA A 1113 -8.18 -38.46 29.80
C ALA A 1113 -7.56 -37.54 28.77
N ILE A 1114 -8.29 -36.52 28.34
CA ILE A 1114 -7.77 -35.45 27.48
C ILE A 1114 -7.47 -34.25 28.38
N PRO A 1115 -6.20 -33.84 28.52
CA PRO A 1115 -5.82 -32.67 29.31
C PRO A 1115 -6.48 -31.38 28.79
N ARG A 1116 -6.91 -30.50 29.70
CA ARG A 1116 -7.50 -29.19 29.37
C ARG A 1116 -6.86 -28.05 30.15
N LEU A 1117 -6.79 -26.87 29.51
CA LEU A 1117 -6.33 -25.64 30.15
C LEU A 1117 -7.41 -25.12 31.11
N TYR A 1118 -7.00 -24.58 32.26
CA TYR A 1118 -7.82 -23.93 33.28
C TYR A 1118 -7.07 -22.72 33.88
N SER A 1119 -7.78 -21.75 34.48
CA SER A 1119 -7.21 -20.59 35.19
C SER A 1119 -6.44 -19.54 34.36
N GLY A 1120 -6.64 -19.42 33.04
CA GLY A 1120 -6.07 -18.34 32.22
C GLY A 1120 -7.11 -17.57 31.42
N HIS A 1121 -6.74 -16.45 30.79
CA HIS A 1121 -7.66 -15.62 30.03
C HIS A 1121 -8.14 -16.30 28.74
N ASP A 1122 -9.42 -16.67 28.69
CA ASP A 1122 -10.07 -17.13 27.46
C ASP A 1122 -10.60 -15.93 26.65
N ILE A 1123 -10.48 -15.97 25.32
CA ILE A 1123 -11.07 -14.92 24.48
C ILE A 1123 -12.42 -15.44 24.00
N SER A 1124 -13.49 -14.67 24.20
CA SER A 1124 -14.83 -15.11 23.77
C SER A 1124 -14.90 -15.31 22.24
N GLY A 1125 -14.80 -16.57 21.82
CA GLY A 1125 -14.91 -16.97 20.42
C GLY A 1125 -16.30 -16.68 19.82
N HIS A 1126 -17.35 -16.74 20.65
CA HIS A 1126 -18.70 -16.34 20.26
C HIS A 1126 -18.78 -14.84 19.97
N MET A 1127 -18.24 -14.00 20.85
CA MET A 1127 -18.27 -12.55 20.66
C MET A 1127 -17.43 -12.12 19.46
N PHE A 1128 -16.27 -12.74 19.26
CA PHE A 1128 -15.45 -12.59 18.06
C PHE A 1128 -16.24 -12.90 16.78
N LEU A 1129 -16.85 -14.09 16.72
CA LEU A 1129 -17.51 -14.57 15.52
C LEU A 1129 -18.77 -13.77 15.17
N LEU A 1130 -19.58 -13.43 16.18
CA LEU A 1130 -20.79 -12.63 16.00
C LEU A 1130 -20.44 -11.21 15.55
N THR A 1131 -19.43 -10.59 16.16
CA THR A 1131 -18.95 -9.25 15.75
C THR A 1131 -18.51 -9.26 14.29
N MET A 1132 -17.63 -10.18 13.89
CA MET A 1132 -17.17 -10.28 12.50
C MET A 1132 -18.34 -10.55 11.53
N SER A 1133 -19.29 -11.42 11.92
CA SER A 1133 -20.46 -11.77 11.10
C SER A 1133 -21.41 -10.59 10.90
N ILE A 1134 -21.65 -9.78 11.93
CA ILE A 1134 -22.49 -8.57 11.87
C ILE A 1134 -21.92 -7.57 10.88
N PHE A 1135 -20.63 -7.24 11.00
CA PHE A 1135 -19.98 -6.28 10.10
C PHE A 1135 -19.97 -6.77 8.65
N PHE A 1136 -19.64 -8.04 8.45
CA PHE A 1136 -19.62 -8.63 7.12
C PHE A 1136 -21.02 -8.61 6.47
N LEU A 1137 -22.05 -9.07 7.18
CA LEU A 1137 -23.40 -9.21 6.62
C LEU A 1137 -24.11 -7.86 6.45
N ALA A 1138 -23.98 -6.94 7.41
CA ALA A 1138 -24.55 -5.58 7.32
C ALA A 1138 -24.09 -4.85 6.04
N GLU A 1139 -22.83 -5.06 5.67
CA GLU A 1139 -22.30 -4.51 4.43
C GLU A 1139 -22.85 -5.21 3.18
N GLN A 1140 -22.92 -6.54 3.16
CA GLN A 1140 -23.44 -7.26 1.99
C GLN A 1140 -24.92 -6.93 1.73
N ILE A 1141 -25.69 -6.64 2.79
CA ILE A 1141 -27.06 -6.13 2.71
C ILE A 1141 -27.07 -4.69 2.18
N SER A 1142 -26.19 -3.81 2.67
CA SER A 1142 -26.16 -2.39 2.26
C SER A 1142 -25.99 -2.19 0.75
N LEU A 1143 -25.30 -3.11 0.08
CA LEU A 1143 -25.14 -3.13 -1.38
C LEU A 1143 -26.46 -3.37 -2.14
N SER A 1144 -27.46 -3.95 -1.50
CA SER A 1144 -28.74 -4.35 -2.11
C SER A 1144 -29.88 -3.38 -1.80
N LEU A 1145 -29.70 -2.47 -0.85
CA LEU A 1145 -30.73 -1.50 -0.43
C LEU A 1145 -31.16 -0.50 -1.53
N PRO A 1146 -30.24 0.05 -2.37
CA PRO A 1146 -30.64 0.94 -3.46
C PRO A 1146 -31.59 0.28 -4.48
N LEU A 1147 -31.58 -1.05 -4.59
CA LEU A 1147 -32.50 -1.80 -5.48
C LEU A 1147 -33.90 -2.00 -4.90
N LEU A 1148 -34.04 -1.94 -3.58
CA LEU A 1148 -35.30 -2.18 -2.87
C LEU A 1148 -36.01 -0.87 -2.50
N TYR A 1149 -35.23 0.19 -2.27
CA TYR A 1149 -35.73 1.51 -1.90
C TYR A 1149 -35.08 2.59 -2.79
N PRO A 1150 -35.57 2.75 -4.04
CA PRO A 1150 -35.00 3.70 -5.01
C PRO A 1150 -35.07 5.17 -4.56
N SER A 1151 -35.91 5.49 -3.57
CA SER A 1151 -36.06 6.81 -2.98
C SER A 1151 -34.87 7.28 -2.14
N LEU A 1152 -33.89 6.40 -1.85
CA LEU A 1152 -32.71 6.72 -1.03
C LEU A 1152 -31.52 7.28 -1.85
N GLU A 1153 -31.54 7.22 -3.19
CA GLU A 1153 -30.51 7.83 -4.07
C GLU A 1153 -31.15 8.48 -5.31
N PRO A 1154 -31.36 9.81 -5.33
CA PRO A 1154 -31.88 10.50 -6.51
C PRO A 1154 -30.71 10.85 -7.44
N THR A 1155 -30.28 9.93 -8.30
CA THR A 1155 -29.40 10.27 -9.44
C THR A 1155 -30.26 10.51 -10.69
N PRO A 1156 -30.23 11.72 -11.30
CA PRO A 1156 -30.90 11.95 -12.57
C PRO A 1156 -30.24 11.13 -13.67
N GLY A 1157 -31.00 10.26 -14.35
CA GLY A 1157 -30.55 9.50 -15.53
C GLY A 1157 -30.07 8.06 -15.29
N ALA A 1158 -30.17 7.50 -14.08
CA ALA A 1158 -29.84 6.11 -13.83
C ALA A 1158 -30.96 5.15 -14.29
N VAL A 1159 -30.61 4.12 -15.08
CA VAL A 1159 -31.54 3.04 -15.48
C VAL A 1159 -32.02 2.29 -14.23
N GLN A 1160 -33.32 2.35 -13.93
CA GLN A 1160 -33.92 1.68 -12.77
C GLN A 1160 -33.95 0.16 -12.98
N TYR A 1161 -33.15 -0.58 -12.19
CA TYR A 1161 -33.23 -2.05 -12.11
C TYR A 1161 -34.09 -2.45 -10.91
N ARG A 1162 -35.22 -3.11 -11.15
CA ARG A 1162 -36.07 -3.68 -10.08
C ARG A 1162 -35.45 -4.99 -9.57
N ALA A 1163 -35.33 -5.14 -8.25
CA ALA A 1163 -34.85 -6.38 -7.65
C ALA A 1163 -35.75 -7.58 -8.03
N SER A 1164 -35.16 -8.74 -8.28
CA SER A 1164 -35.95 -9.97 -8.45
C SER A 1164 -36.59 -10.40 -7.13
N PHE A 1165 -37.74 -11.07 -7.19
CA PHE A 1165 -38.43 -11.60 -6.00
C PHE A 1165 -37.51 -12.47 -5.12
N LEU A 1166 -36.68 -13.31 -5.74
CA LEU A 1166 -35.69 -14.13 -5.03
C LEU A 1166 -34.62 -13.30 -4.33
N HIS A 1167 -34.22 -12.16 -4.91
CA HIS A 1167 -33.25 -11.25 -4.28
C HIS A 1167 -33.86 -10.52 -3.09
N GLU A 1168 -35.13 -10.10 -3.19
CA GLU A 1168 -35.86 -9.49 -2.08
C GLU A 1168 -36.00 -10.46 -0.90
N ILE A 1169 -36.33 -11.73 -1.16
CA ILE A 1169 -36.32 -12.79 -0.13
C ILE A 1169 -34.94 -12.94 0.50
N ALA A 1170 -33.87 -12.99 -0.31
CA ALA A 1170 -32.51 -13.13 0.18
C ALA A 1170 -32.10 -11.94 1.08
N VAL A 1171 -32.49 -10.71 0.74
CA VAL A 1171 -32.25 -9.53 1.57
C VAL A 1171 -33.04 -9.58 2.87
N LYS A 1172 -34.34 -9.90 2.84
CA LYS A 1172 -35.17 -10.03 4.05
C LYS A 1172 -34.63 -11.12 4.98
N ALA A 1173 -34.30 -12.29 4.45
CA ALA A 1173 -33.73 -13.39 5.22
C ALA A 1173 -32.38 -13.01 5.84
N SER A 1174 -31.52 -12.31 5.09
CA SER A 1174 -30.23 -11.82 5.60
C SER A 1174 -30.39 -10.74 6.68
N SER A 1175 -31.38 -9.85 6.56
CA SER A 1175 -31.70 -8.84 7.57
C SER A 1175 -32.24 -9.47 8.86
N VAL A 1176 -33.08 -10.50 8.75
CA VAL A 1176 -33.53 -11.29 9.91
C VAL A 1176 -32.34 -11.97 10.60
N LEU A 1177 -31.44 -12.57 9.83
CA LEU A 1177 -30.23 -13.20 10.36
C LEU A 1177 -29.31 -12.17 11.05
N LEU A 1178 -29.18 -10.97 10.49
CA LEU A 1178 -28.44 -9.87 11.13
C LEU A 1178 -29.06 -9.45 12.47
N GLY A 1179 -30.39 -9.39 12.55
CA GLY A 1179 -31.12 -9.16 13.80
C GLY A 1179 -30.88 -10.27 14.84
N ILE A 1180 -30.85 -11.53 14.39
CA ILE A 1180 -30.48 -12.67 15.25
C ILE A 1180 -29.04 -12.50 15.78
N TRP A 1181 -28.09 -12.02 14.97
CA TRP A 1181 -26.73 -11.76 15.45
C TRP A 1181 -26.66 -10.68 16.53
N PHE A 1182 -27.39 -9.57 16.37
CA PHE A 1182 -27.48 -8.55 17.42
C PHE A 1182 -28.10 -9.09 18.71
N LEU A 1183 -29.18 -9.87 18.61
CA LEU A 1183 -29.79 -10.52 19.76
C LEU A 1183 -28.82 -11.49 20.44
N MET A 1184 -28.10 -12.30 19.66
CA MET A 1184 -27.12 -13.25 20.18
C MET A 1184 -25.92 -12.57 20.82
N SER A 1185 -25.46 -11.45 20.29
CA SER A 1185 -24.43 -10.63 20.92
C SER A 1185 -24.91 -10.08 22.27
N LEU A 1186 -26.16 -9.61 22.35
CA LEU A 1186 -26.76 -9.14 23.61
C LEU A 1186 -26.90 -10.28 24.63
N THR A 1187 -27.48 -11.42 24.26
CA THR A 1187 -27.69 -12.54 25.18
C THR A 1187 -26.36 -13.16 25.63
N THR A 1188 -25.37 -13.21 24.74
CA THR A 1188 -24.01 -13.61 25.09
C THR A 1188 -23.40 -12.62 26.07
N ALA A 1189 -23.57 -11.30 25.83
CA ALA A 1189 -23.08 -10.27 26.75
C ALA A 1189 -23.76 -10.29 28.13
N ILE A 1190 -25.02 -10.75 28.22
CA ILE A 1190 -25.75 -10.85 29.49
C ILE A 1190 -25.37 -12.12 30.28
N TYR A 1191 -25.33 -13.30 29.63
CA TYR A 1191 -25.29 -14.58 30.33
C TYR A 1191 -23.96 -15.35 30.26
N PHE A 1192 -23.07 -15.04 29.32
CA PHE A 1192 -21.90 -15.90 29.10
C PHE A 1192 -20.64 -15.07 29.01
N HIS A 1193 -19.51 -15.65 29.42
CA HIS A 1193 -18.21 -15.01 29.47
C HIS A 1193 -18.09 -13.89 30.51
N THR A 1194 -16.90 -13.68 31.05
CA THR A 1194 -16.62 -12.53 31.92
C THR A 1194 -16.59 -11.22 31.10
N PRO A 1195 -16.74 -10.04 31.74
CA PRO A 1195 -16.61 -8.75 31.05
C PRO A 1195 -15.32 -8.61 30.23
N PHE A 1196 -14.22 -9.16 30.73
CA PHE A 1196 -12.92 -9.06 30.08
C PHE A 1196 -12.80 -10.02 28.88
N GLU A 1197 -13.32 -11.26 29.00
CA GLU A 1197 -13.41 -12.21 27.88
C GLU A 1197 -14.31 -11.65 26.74
N LYS A 1198 -15.41 -10.95 27.08
CA LYS A 1198 -16.29 -10.27 26.10
C LYS A 1198 -15.57 -9.14 25.38
N ALA A 1199 -14.88 -8.28 26.12
CA ALA A 1199 -14.16 -7.14 25.56
C ALA A 1199 -13.07 -7.58 24.58
N THR A 1200 -12.27 -8.57 24.97
CA THR A 1200 -11.21 -9.12 24.11
C THR A 1200 -11.77 -9.81 22.85
N GLY A 1201 -12.88 -10.55 22.97
CA GLY A 1201 -13.57 -11.15 21.82
C GLY A 1201 -14.14 -10.10 20.86
N PHE A 1202 -14.76 -9.04 21.39
CA PHE A 1202 -15.28 -7.91 20.59
C PHE A 1202 -14.18 -7.17 19.84
N ILE A 1203 -13.07 -6.84 20.52
CA ILE A 1203 -11.92 -6.16 19.91
C ILE A 1203 -11.30 -7.02 18.80
N ALA A 1204 -11.10 -8.32 19.04
CA ALA A 1204 -10.59 -9.24 18.02
C ALA A 1204 -11.53 -9.30 16.80
N GLY A 1205 -12.85 -9.27 17.02
CA GLY A 1205 -13.85 -9.24 15.95
C GLY A 1205 -13.81 -7.95 15.12
N LEU A 1206 -13.58 -6.80 15.75
CA LEU A 1206 -13.41 -5.51 15.06
C LEU A 1206 -12.13 -5.48 14.21
N ILE A 1207 -11.03 -6.01 14.75
CA ILE A 1207 -9.76 -6.13 14.03
C ILE A 1207 -9.94 -7.02 12.79
N ALA A 1208 -10.63 -8.17 12.94
CA ALA A 1208 -10.96 -9.04 11.82
C ALA A 1208 -11.81 -8.33 10.76
N ALA A 1209 -12.87 -7.62 11.17
CA ALA A 1209 -13.73 -6.83 10.28
C ALA A 1209 -12.93 -5.77 9.49
N TYR A 1210 -11.93 -5.15 10.12
CA TYR A 1210 -11.05 -4.19 9.46
C TYR A 1210 -10.10 -4.85 8.45
N ILE A 1211 -9.49 -5.98 8.80
CA ILE A 1211 -8.56 -6.71 7.92
C ILE A 1211 -9.27 -7.19 6.65
N ILE A 1212 -10.53 -7.64 6.75
CA ILE A 1212 -11.37 -8.02 5.59
C ILE A 1212 -11.48 -6.88 4.56
N LYS A 1213 -11.27 -5.63 4.98
CA LYS A 1213 -11.46 -4.41 4.19
C LYS A 1213 -10.19 -3.68 3.81
N LEU A 1214 -9.02 -4.20 4.17
CA LEU A 1214 -7.78 -3.70 3.60
C LEU A 1214 -7.85 -3.86 2.07
N PRO A 1215 -7.62 -2.78 1.29
CA PRO A 1215 -7.74 -2.84 -0.15
C PRO A 1215 -6.77 -3.89 -0.68
N ILE A 1216 -7.29 -4.97 -1.25
CA ILE A 1216 -6.49 -5.92 -2.04
C ILE A 1216 -6.21 -5.20 -3.36
N PRO A 1217 -4.97 -4.75 -3.61
CA PRO A 1217 -4.67 -3.90 -4.78
C PRO A 1217 -4.96 -4.60 -6.13
N ALA A 1218 -5.18 -5.92 -6.11
CA ALA A 1218 -5.42 -6.75 -7.28
C ALA A 1218 -6.88 -6.78 -7.79
N LEU A 1219 -7.87 -6.27 -7.04
CA LEU A 1219 -9.31 -6.46 -7.35
C LEU A 1219 -10.12 -5.20 -7.61
N SER A 1220 -9.57 -4.00 -7.39
CA SER A 1220 -10.21 -2.73 -7.79
C SER A 1220 -10.04 -2.49 -9.30
N ARG A 1221 -10.85 -3.15 -10.13
CA ARG A 1221 -11.00 -2.75 -11.55
C ARG A 1221 -11.67 -1.36 -11.60
N ALA A 1222 -11.15 -0.48 -12.46
CA ALA A 1222 -11.83 0.74 -12.87
C ALA A 1222 -13.29 0.45 -13.30
N PRO A 1223 -14.24 1.37 -13.06
CA PRO A 1223 -15.62 1.20 -13.52
C PRO A 1223 -15.66 1.08 -15.06
N PRO A 1224 -16.62 0.33 -15.63
CA PRO A 1224 -16.81 0.30 -17.07
C PRO A 1224 -17.20 1.72 -17.56
N PRO A 1225 -16.86 2.08 -18.82
CA PRO A 1225 -17.25 3.36 -19.38
C PRO A 1225 -18.78 3.51 -19.34
N ALA A 1226 -19.25 4.74 -19.10
CA ALA A 1226 -20.67 5.07 -19.16
C ALA A 1226 -21.23 4.65 -20.54
N PRO A 1227 -22.45 4.08 -20.61
CA PRO A 1227 -23.06 3.74 -21.89
C PRO A 1227 -23.20 5.02 -22.73
N HIS A 1228 -22.80 4.93 -24.00
CA HIS A 1228 -22.94 5.99 -24.98
C HIS A 1228 -24.40 6.49 -25.01
N VAL A 1229 -24.59 7.76 -24.67
CA VAL A 1229 -25.81 8.49 -25.00
C VAL A 1229 -25.76 8.75 -26.51
N VAL A 1230 -26.59 8.03 -27.25
CA VAL A 1230 -26.88 8.34 -28.65
C VAL A 1230 -27.69 9.64 -28.66
N PRO A 1231 -27.30 10.68 -29.44
CA PRO A 1231 -28.14 11.86 -29.61
C PRO A 1231 -29.46 11.41 -30.25
N LEU A 1232 -30.58 11.71 -29.60
CA LEU A 1232 -31.88 11.60 -30.25
C LEU A 1232 -31.93 12.65 -31.35
N ASP A 1233 -32.15 12.15 -32.57
CA ASP A 1233 -32.50 12.95 -33.74
C ASP A 1233 -33.70 13.87 -33.46
N LYS A 1234 -33.74 14.92 -34.27
CA LYS A 1234 -34.74 15.99 -34.31
C LYS A 1234 -36.20 15.47 -34.18
N PRO A 1235 -37.10 16.28 -33.61
CA PRO A 1235 -38.51 15.92 -33.53
C PRO A 1235 -39.14 15.98 -34.93
N GLU A 1236 -39.67 14.85 -35.39
CA GLU A 1236 -40.80 14.86 -36.31
C GLU A 1236 -42.09 14.85 -35.47
N ILE A 1237 -42.82 15.97 -35.60
CA ILE A 1237 -44.20 16.29 -35.17
C ILE A 1237 -44.40 16.58 -33.69
#